data_AF-A0A8C1AC77-F1
#
_entry.id   AF-A0A8C1AC77-F1
#
_cell.length_a   1.000
_cell.length_b   1.000
_cell.length_c   1.000
_cell.angle_alpha   90.00
_cell.angle_beta   90.00
_cell.angle_gamma   90.00
#
_symmetry.space_group_name_H-M   'P 1'
#
loop_
_entity.id
_entity.type
_entity.pdbx_description
1 polymer ?
#
loop_
_entity_poly.entity_id
_entity_poly.type
_entity_poly.pdbx_seq_one_letter_code
_entity_poly.pdbx_strand_id
1 'polypeptide(L)'
;MDEMEEELKCPVCGSFFREPIILPCSHNICLACARNILVQTPDAESPQSSRASGSDYDYLDLDKMSLYSEADSGYGSYGGFVSAPTTPCQKSPNGVRVFPPSVPHPPQAQHHLLPHTGVLPPVPRNSCLTCPQCHRSLTLDDRGLRGFPKNRVLEGVVDRYQQSKAAALKCQLCEKSPREATVMCEQCDVFYCDPCRLRCHPPRGPLAKHRLVPPAQGRISRRTSPRKISTCTEHELENLSMYCVQCKTPVCYQCLEDGKHSTHEVKALGAMWKLHKGQLSQALNVLSDRATEAKEFLVQLRNMVQHIQENGVEFEACLVAQCDALIEALNRRKAQLLSRVTKEHEHKLSVVRDQISHCTVKLRQTTGLMEYCLEVIKENDPSGFLQISDALIRRVHMTENQWGKGSLTPRMSSDFDLTLDSGPLLQTIHQLDFVQMKVPAAPILQLEECCTQTNSATLSWKQPPLSTIAVDGYILELDDGNGGQFREVYVGTEMICTVDGLHFNSAYKSRVKAYNSSGVGQYSKTLVMQTSEMSPPSYGSNTLAAVAWFTFDPASAHPDIILSNDNLTVTCNSYDDRVVMGNTGFSRGVHYWEMTIDRYDNHPDPAFGIARADVMKDVMLGKDDKAWAMYVDNNRSWFMHNNSHTNRTDGGISKGATVGVLLDFTRGILLFLINDEQQGPVAFNTLEGMYYPAISLNRNVQVTLHSGLPIPDFYTPGESEAAASVC
;
A
#
# COMPACT_ATOMS: atom_id res chain seq x y z
N MET A 1 3.67 -43.85 13.94
CA MET A 1 4.50 -44.61 14.91
C MET A 1 5.98 -44.48 14.54
N ASP A 2 6.29 -44.26 13.27
CA ASP A 2 7.68 -44.11 12.78
C ASP A 2 8.39 -42.83 13.27
N GLU A 3 7.67 -41.74 13.52
CA GLU A 3 8.24 -40.49 14.09
C GLU A 3 8.80 -40.67 15.51
N MET A 4 8.26 -41.60 16.30
CA MET A 4 8.79 -41.92 17.64
C MET A 4 10.11 -42.72 17.56
N GLU A 5 10.40 -43.35 16.43
CA GLU A 5 11.56 -44.22 16.27
C GLU A 5 12.89 -43.46 16.38
N GLU A 6 12.93 -42.24 15.86
CA GLU A 6 14.12 -41.39 15.90
C GLU A 6 14.48 -41.00 17.34
N GLU A 7 13.48 -40.77 18.19
CA GLU A 7 13.69 -40.49 19.63
C GLU A 7 14.22 -41.71 20.42
N LEU A 8 14.13 -42.91 19.84
CA LEU A 8 14.58 -44.17 20.46
C LEU A 8 15.94 -44.65 19.94
N LYS A 9 16.54 -43.93 18.98
CA LYS A 9 17.85 -44.25 18.40
C LYS A 9 18.95 -43.44 19.05
N CYS A 10 20.10 -44.10 19.25
CA CYS A 10 21.30 -43.44 19.70
C CYS A 10 21.90 -42.60 18.55
N PRO A 11 22.17 -41.30 18.75
CA PRO A 11 22.69 -40.40 17.71
C PRO A 11 24.10 -40.77 17.22
N VAL A 12 24.81 -41.67 17.92
CA VAL A 12 26.17 -42.10 17.56
C VAL A 12 26.20 -43.39 16.77
N CYS A 13 25.41 -44.40 17.13
CA CYS A 13 25.40 -45.69 16.42
C CYS A 13 24.18 -45.90 15.51
N GLY A 14 23.23 -44.96 15.48
CA GLY A 14 21.99 -45.04 14.70
C GLY A 14 21.05 -46.19 15.09
N SER A 15 21.43 -46.99 16.09
CA SER A 15 20.69 -48.14 16.58
C SER A 15 19.88 -47.77 17.83
N PHE A 16 18.86 -48.57 18.14
CA PHE A 16 18.12 -48.42 19.39
C PHE A 16 19.04 -48.40 20.63
N PHE A 17 18.71 -47.56 21.61
CA PHE A 17 19.53 -47.41 22.82
C PHE A 17 19.77 -48.74 23.55
N ARG A 18 21.03 -48.98 23.94
CA ARG A 18 21.48 -50.10 24.79
C ARG A 18 22.32 -49.54 25.93
N GLU A 19 21.93 -49.84 27.18
CA GLU A 19 22.50 -49.19 28.37
C GLU A 19 22.68 -47.65 28.21
N PRO A 20 21.60 -46.90 27.92
CA PRO A 20 21.70 -45.45 27.75
C PRO A 20 22.11 -44.75 29.06
N ILE A 21 22.97 -43.75 28.97
CA ILE A 21 23.28 -42.80 30.04
C ILE A 21 22.64 -41.44 29.75
N ILE A 22 22.23 -40.72 30.80
CA ILE A 22 21.65 -39.37 30.73
C ILE A 22 22.77 -38.36 30.92
N LEU A 23 22.97 -37.50 29.92
CA LEU A 23 23.90 -36.38 30.00
C LEU A 23 23.28 -35.20 30.77
N PRO A 24 24.06 -34.26 31.34
CA PRO A 24 23.55 -33.07 32.01
C PRO A 24 22.70 -32.15 31.12
N CYS A 25 22.83 -32.26 29.80
CA CYS A 25 21.96 -31.61 28.82
C CYS A 25 20.64 -32.37 28.55
N SER A 26 20.33 -33.41 29.33
CA SER A 26 19.15 -34.30 29.22
C SER A 26 19.08 -35.20 27.99
N HIS A 27 20.07 -35.13 27.10
CA HIS A 27 20.24 -36.04 25.97
C HIS A 27 20.79 -37.39 26.41
N ASN A 28 20.51 -38.43 25.61
CA ASN A 28 20.87 -39.81 25.92
C ASN A 28 21.90 -40.34 24.92
N ILE A 29 22.81 -41.18 25.39
CA ILE A 29 23.80 -41.88 24.56
C ILE A 29 24.04 -43.28 25.12
N CYS A 30 24.25 -44.30 24.29
CA CYS A 30 24.65 -45.62 24.77
C CYS A 30 25.97 -45.55 25.52
N LEU A 31 26.12 -46.27 26.63
CA LEU A 31 27.36 -46.28 27.42
C LEU A 31 28.59 -46.65 26.57
N ALA A 32 28.45 -47.61 25.65
CA ALA A 32 29.51 -47.99 24.72
C ALA A 32 29.85 -46.86 23.73
N CYS A 33 28.84 -46.15 23.22
CA CYS A 33 29.04 -45.01 22.32
C CYS A 33 29.73 -43.85 23.06
N ALA A 34 29.34 -43.56 24.29
CA ALA A 34 29.97 -42.53 25.12
C ALA A 34 31.45 -42.82 25.40
N ARG A 35 31.82 -44.09 25.57
CA ARG A 35 33.23 -44.51 25.71
C ARG A 35 34.03 -44.24 24.44
N ASN A 36 33.42 -44.44 23.27
CA ASN A 36 34.09 -44.29 21.97
C ASN A 36 34.31 -42.84 21.58
N ILE A 37 33.47 -41.91 22.04
CA ILE A 37 33.57 -40.47 21.73
C ILE A 37 34.22 -39.66 22.88
N LEU A 38 34.80 -40.35 23.87
CA LEU A 38 35.49 -39.71 24.98
C LEU A 38 36.86 -39.20 24.52
N VAL A 39 37.14 -37.92 24.76
CA VAL A 39 38.43 -37.30 24.41
C VAL A 39 39.26 -37.11 25.68
N GLN A 40 40.53 -37.52 25.64
CA GLN A 40 41.52 -37.28 26.69
C GLN A 40 42.41 -36.11 26.29
N THR A 41 42.55 -35.09 27.15
CA THR A 41 43.56 -34.03 26.97
C THR A 41 44.86 -34.45 27.65
N PRO A 42 46.04 -34.37 26.99
CA PRO A 42 47.33 -34.60 27.66
C PRO A 42 47.64 -33.48 28.66
N ASP A 43 48.20 -33.83 29.82
CA ASP A 43 48.68 -32.87 30.82
C ASP A 43 49.94 -32.13 30.31
N ALA A 44 49.85 -30.82 30.09
CA ALA A 44 51.00 -29.94 29.91
C ALA A 44 50.74 -28.56 30.53
N GLU A 45 51.55 -28.27 31.56
CA GLU A 45 51.98 -26.98 32.11
C GLU A 45 51.00 -25.79 32.13
N SER A 46 50.61 -25.40 33.35
CA SER A 46 50.03 -24.11 33.68
C SER A 46 50.95 -22.93 33.32
N PRO A 47 50.42 -21.84 32.73
CA PRO A 47 51.04 -20.52 32.88
C PRO A 47 50.19 -19.55 33.69
N GLN A 48 50.94 -18.69 34.37
CA GLN A 48 50.58 -17.67 35.34
C GLN A 48 49.65 -16.58 34.81
N SER A 49 48.95 -15.93 35.74
CA SER A 49 48.22 -14.68 35.49
C SER A 49 49.17 -13.55 35.07
N SER A 50 48.85 -12.86 33.98
CA SER A 50 49.27 -11.46 33.80
C SER A 50 48.18 -10.65 33.08
N ARG A 51 47.78 -9.63 33.84
CA ARG A 51 47.04 -8.39 33.55
C ARG A 51 46.75 -8.01 32.10
N ALA A 52 45.53 -7.50 31.93
CA ALA A 52 45.09 -6.63 30.86
C ALA A 52 45.99 -5.40 30.66
N SER A 53 46.18 -4.99 29.40
CA SER A 53 45.95 -3.62 28.90
C SER A 53 46.40 -3.48 27.43
N GLY A 54 45.60 -2.76 26.63
CA GLY A 54 46.13 -1.77 25.68
C GLY A 54 46.00 -2.03 24.17
N SER A 55 45.14 -1.21 23.54
CA SER A 55 45.27 -0.52 22.22
C SER A 55 45.30 -1.35 20.92
N ASP A 56 44.99 -0.84 19.73
CA ASP A 56 44.13 0.21 19.11
C ASP A 56 44.52 0.19 17.59
N TYR A 57 43.62 0.55 16.66
CA TYR A 57 43.81 0.69 15.18
C TYR A 57 43.99 -0.66 14.39
N ASP A 58 43.46 -0.89 13.17
CA ASP A 58 43.21 0.01 12.02
C ASP A 58 42.32 -0.63 10.91
N TYR A 59 41.62 0.26 10.19
CA TYR A 59 41.26 0.35 8.76
C TYR A 59 40.49 -0.70 7.90
N LEU A 60 39.74 -0.09 6.97
CA LEU A 60 38.80 -0.54 5.92
C LEU A 60 39.45 -1.35 4.78
N ASP A 61 38.68 -2.22 4.11
CA ASP A 61 38.75 -2.29 2.64
C ASP A 61 37.45 -2.80 1.97
N LEU A 62 37.18 -2.19 0.81
CA LEU A 62 36.04 -2.34 -0.09
C LEU A 62 36.42 -3.32 -1.22
N ASP A 63 35.58 -4.33 -1.46
CA ASP A 63 35.86 -5.33 -2.49
C ASP A 63 35.41 -4.90 -3.89
N LYS A 64 36.33 -5.13 -4.83
CA LYS A 64 36.32 -4.68 -6.22
C LYS A 64 35.62 -5.70 -7.12
N MET A 65 34.68 -5.19 -7.92
CA MET A 65 34.04 -5.86 -9.06
C MET A 65 35.04 -6.42 -10.09
N SER A 66 34.68 -7.56 -10.68
CA SER A 66 34.53 -7.74 -12.14
C SER A 66 34.12 -9.17 -12.43
N LEU A 67 33.15 -9.39 -13.32
CA LEU A 67 33.38 -10.09 -14.60
C LEU A 67 32.11 -10.14 -15.46
N TYR A 68 32.39 -10.13 -16.75
CA TYR A 68 31.52 -9.86 -17.89
C TYR A 68 30.73 -11.09 -18.38
N SER A 69 29.59 -10.76 -18.99
CA SER A 69 28.95 -11.34 -20.17
C SER A 69 28.41 -12.78 -20.14
N GLU A 70 27.09 -12.87 -20.24
CA GLU A 70 26.37 -14.01 -20.81
C GLU A 70 26.03 -13.73 -22.27
N ALA A 71 26.25 -14.73 -23.12
CA ALA A 71 25.51 -14.89 -24.36
C ALA A 71 25.37 -16.38 -24.71
N ASP A 72 24.11 -16.76 -24.86
CA ASP A 72 23.56 -17.55 -25.96
C ASP A 72 23.39 -19.09 -25.81
N SER A 73 22.11 -19.46 -26.03
CA SER A 73 21.58 -20.63 -26.74
C SER A 73 21.72 -22.07 -26.22
N GLY A 74 20.56 -22.74 -26.15
CA GLY A 74 20.36 -23.97 -26.94
C GLY A 74 20.03 -25.27 -26.21
N TYR A 75 18.73 -25.53 -26.06
CA TYR A 75 18.00 -26.78 -26.40
C TYR A 75 18.77 -28.12 -26.53
N GLY A 76 18.28 -29.17 -25.83
CA GLY A 76 18.13 -30.52 -26.44
C GLY A 76 18.74 -31.74 -25.74
N SER A 77 17.85 -32.57 -25.18
CA SER A 77 17.76 -34.04 -25.31
C SER A 77 18.53 -35.01 -24.39
N TYR A 78 17.70 -35.79 -23.67
CA TYR A 78 17.72 -37.23 -23.40
C TYR A 78 18.97 -37.94 -22.83
N GLY A 79 18.77 -38.54 -21.66
CA GLY A 79 19.27 -39.88 -21.38
C GLY A 79 19.85 -40.10 -19.97
N GLY A 80 19.17 -40.94 -19.18
CA GLY A 80 19.87 -41.95 -18.38
C GLY A 80 20.01 -41.70 -16.88
N PHE A 81 19.18 -42.44 -16.14
CA PHE A 81 19.46 -43.13 -14.87
C PHE A 81 19.95 -42.33 -13.63
N VAL A 82 19.04 -42.38 -12.66
CA VAL A 82 19.06 -41.82 -11.31
C VAL A 82 20.30 -42.23 -10.51
N SER A 83 21.04 -41.21 -10.07
CA SER A 83 22.11 -41.28 -9.08
C SER A 83 21.55 -41.07 -7.67
N ALA A 84 21.99 -41.91 -6.72
CA ALA A 84 21.94 -41.59 -5.30
C ALA A 84 23.14 -40.69 -4.95
N PRO A 85 22.96 -39.61 -4.17
CA PRO A 85 24.03 -38.66 -3.89
C PRO A 85 24.96 -39.12 -2.76
N THR A 86 26.25 -39.06 -3.03
CA THR A 86 27.34 -38.98 -2.05
C THR A 86 27.40 -37.55 -1.50
N THR A 87 27.38 -37.38 -0.18
CA THR A 87 27.71 -36.10 0.47
C THR A 87 29.08 -36.21 1.17
N PRO A 88 30.02 -35.28 0.92
CA PRO A 88 31.37 -35.29 1.50
C PRO A 88 31.46 -34.49 2.81
N CYS A 89 32.30 -34.98 3.73
CA CYS A 89 32.73 -34.30 4.95
C CYS A 89 33.48 -32.98 4.67
N GLN A 90 33.16 -31.92 5.43
CA GLN A 90 34.04 -30.78 5.67
C GLN A 90 34.34 -30.59 7.17
N LYS A 91 35.50 -30.00 7.42
CA LYS A 91 36.33 -30.04 8.63
C LYS A 91 35.81 -29.14 9.77
N SER A 92 36.05 -29.57 11.01
CA SER A 92 35.77 -28.84 12.25
C SER A 92 36.95 -27.93 12.68
N PRO A 93 36.73 -26.79 13.36
CA PRO A 93 37.73 -25.73 13.55
C PRO A 93 38.79 -25.97 14.63
N ASN A 94 38.76 -27.07 15.38
CA ASN A 94 39.56 -27.21 16.61
C ASN A 94 40.64 -28.29 16.59
N GLY A 95 41.35 -28.52 15.48
CA GLY A 95 42.64 -29.22 15.49
C GLY A 95 42.72 -30.63 16.11
N VAL A 96 41.59 -31.31 16.36
CA VAL A 96 41.57 -32.69 16.90
C VAL A 96 41.64 -33.68 15.74
N ARG A 97 42.70 -34.49 15.69
CA ARG A 97 42.80 -35.64 14.77
C ARG A 97 42.05 -36.84 15.37
N VAL A 98 41.00 -37.29 14.69
CA VAL A 98 40.35 -38.59 14.97
C VAL A 98 40.91 -39.60 13.98
N PHE A 99 41.60 -40.64 14.47
CA PHE A 99 42.07 -41.75 13.63
C PHE A 99 40.87 -42.63 13.20
N PRO A 100 40.83 -43.13 11.95
CA PRO A 100 39.76 -44.00 11.48
C PRO A 100 39.83 -45.40 12.12
N PRO A 101 38.69 -46.10 12.32
CA PRO A 101 38.69 -47.47 12.80
C PRO A 101 39.25 -48.44 11.75
N SER A 102 40.12 -49.36 12.19
CA SER A 102 40.68 -50.44 11.38
C SER A 102 39.61 -51.47 10.99
N VAL A 103 39.64 -51.87 9.71
CA VAL A 103 38.77 -52.87 9.07
C VAL A 103 39.07 -54.28 9.61
N PRO A 104 38.07 -55.18 9.79
CA PRO A 104 38.31 -56.53 10.30
C PRO A 104 38.81 -57.48 9.20
N HIS A 105 39.92 -58.19 9.46
CA HIS A 105 40.34 -59.37 8.69
C HIS A 105 39.77 -60.67 9.31
N PRO A 106 39.59 -61.76 8.53
CA PRO A 106 38.97 -63.02 9.00
C PRO A 106 39.94 -63.92 9.79
N PRO A 107 39.44 -65.01 10.42
CA PRO A 107 40.11 -65.67 11.53
C PRO A 107 41.06 -66.79 11.10
N GLN A 108 42.22 -66.90 11.76
CA GLN A 108 42.96 -68.16 11.83
C GLN A 108 43.46 -68.44 13.25
N ALA A 109 42.85 -69.50 13.80
CA ALA A 109 43.37 -70.58 14.63
C ALA A 109 44.56 -70.35 15.60
N GLN A 110 44.25 -70.64 16.87
CA GLN A 110 45.01 -71.48 17.83
C GLN A 110 46.36 -70.98 18.37
N HIS A 111 46.43 -70.66 19.67
CA HIS A 111 46.79 -71.61 20.72
C HIS A 111 46.83 -70.95 22.12
N HIS A 112 46.57 -71.79 23.12
CA HIS A 112 46.44 -71.55 24.55
C HIS A 112 47.60 -70.80 25.24
N LEU A 113 47.29 -70.04 26.30
CA LEU A 113 47.53 -70.40 27.72
C LEU A 113 47.21 -69.19 28.66
N LEU A 114 46.43 -69.45 29.72
CA LEU A 114 46.20 -68.59 30.90
C LEU A 114 47.50 -68.54 31.76
N PRO A 115 47.76 -67.55 32.67
CA PRO A 115 46.79 -67.15 33.71
C PRO A 115 46.90 -65.74 34.41
N HIS A 116 45.86 -65.46 35.21
CA HIS A 116 45.79 -64.74 36.50
C HIS A 116 46.05 -63.21 36.68
N THR A 117 44.96 -62.56 37.11
CA THR A 117 44.77 -61.57 38.21
C THR A 117 45.52 -60.23 38.22
N GLY A 118 44.72 -59.15 38.21
CA GLY A 118 44.91 -58.00 39.10
C GLY A 118 45.21 -56.66 38.44
N VAL A 119 44.30 -55.69 38.67
CA VAL A 119 44.47 -54.23 38.55
C VAL A 119 44.34 -53.63 37.12
N LEU A 120 43.21 -52.95 36.87
CA LEU A 120 43.05 -51.98 35.77
C LEU A 120 43.69 -50.63 36.20
N PRO A 121 44.39 -49.90 35.32
CA PRO A 121 44.99 -48.61 35.63
C PRO A 121 43.93 -47.51 35.89
N PRO A 122 44.22 -46.47 36.70
CA PRO A 122 43.29 -45.38 36.98
C PRO A 122 43.04 -44.54 35.72
N VAL A 123 41.81 -44.10 35.52
CA VAL A 123 41.41 -43.16 34.45
C VAL A 123 42.08 -41.80 34.73
N PRO A 124 42.76 -41.16 33.75
CA PRO A 124 43.42 -39.87 33.98
C PRO A 124 42.40 -38.75 34.23
N ARG A 125 42.73 -37.85 35.17
CA ARG A 125 41.97 -36.62 35.46
C ARG A 125 41.97 -35.75 34.20
N ASN A 126 40.82 -35.17 33.85
CA ASN A 126 40.57 -34.30 32.67
C ASN A 126 40.08 -35.00 31.36
N SER A 127 39.21 -36.00 31.45
CA SER A 127 38.47 -36.49 30.26
C SER A 127 37.22 -35.64 29.98
N CYS A 128 36.95 -35.30 28.72
CA CYS A 128 35.76 -34.52 28.32
C CYS A 128 34.90 -35.25 27.28
N LEU A 129 33.59 -35.05 27.36
CA LEU A 129 32.58 -35.63 26.49
C LEU A 129 31.72 -34.52 25.87
N THR A 130 31.64 -34.47 24.54
CA THR A 130 30.76 -33.52 23.84
C THR A 130 29.46 -34.22 23.44
N CYS A 131 28.31 -33.65 23.83
CA CYS A 131 27.02 -34.19 23.43
C CYS A 131 26.84 -34.08 21.90
N PRO A 132 26.56 -35.17 21.17
CA PRO A 132 26.41 -35.12 19.71
C PRO A 132 25.13 -34.44 19.23
N GLN A 133 24.13 -34.24 20.11
CA GLN A 133 22.84 -33.63 19.75
C GLN A 133 22.81 -32.12 19.97
N CYS A 134 23.46 -31.62 21.02
CA CYS A 134 23.46 -30.17 21.33
C CYS A 134 24.85 -29.54 21.44
N HIS A 135 25.90 -30.30 21.12
CA HIS A 135 27.30 -29.87 21.08
C HIS A 135 27.86 -29.29 22.39
N ARG A 136 27.21 -29.55 23.52
CA ARG A 136 27.68 -29.11 24.84
C ARG A 136 28.78 -30.03 25.36
N SER A 137 29.93 -29.46 25.69
CA SER A 137 31.07 -30.16 26.29
C SER A 137 30.88 -30.37 27.79
N LEU A 138 31.26 -31.55 28.27
CA LEU A 138 31.06 -32.01 29.65
C LEU A 138 32.40 -32.52 30.21
N THR A 139 32.84 -31.97 31.34
CA THR A 139 34.02 -32.44 32.07
C THR A 139 33.64 -33.61 32.98
N LEU A 140 34.38 -34.71 32.92
CA LEU A 140 34.13 -35.87 33.78
C LEU A 140 34.81 -35.72 35.13
N ASP A 141 34.12 -36.16 36.19
CA ASP A 141 34.69 -36.28 37.54
C ASP A 141 35.56 -37.56 37.67
N ASP A 142 36.12 -37.79 38.86
CA ASP A 142 36.94 -38.98 39.16
C ASP A 142 36.20 -40.32 38.94
N ARG A 143 34.86 -40.29 38.77
CA ARG A 143 34.02 -41.46 38.46
C ARG A 143 33.80 -41.67 36.95
N GLY A 144 34.31 -40.77 36.11
CA GLY A 144 34.26 -40.88 34.66
C GLY A 144 32.83 -41.05 34.12
N LEU A 145 32.68 -41.82 33.04
CA LEU A 145 31.36 -42.12 32.45
C LEU A 145 30.43 -42.93 33.37
N ARG A 146 30.95 -43.51 34.47
CA ARG A 146 30.12 -44.20 35.47
C ARG A 146 29.38 -43.22 36.39
N GLY A 147 29.77 -41.95 36.41
CA GLY A 147 29.10 -40.89 37.17
C GLY A 147 27.75 -40.48 36.58
N PHE A 148 27.45 -40.82 35.31
CA PHE A 148 26.18 -40.48 34.69
C PHE A 148 25.06 -41.48 35.04
N PRO A 149 23.83 -41.01 35.32
CA PRO A 149 22.69 -41.89 35.57
C PRO A 149 22.37 -42.78 34.36
N LYS A 150 22.17 -44.09 34.59
CA LYS A 150 21.65 -45.01 33.56
C LYS A 150 20.15 -44.81 33.36
N ASN A 151 19.70 -44.60 32.13
CA ASN A 151 18.29 -44.42 31.78
C ASN A 151 17.58 -45.77 31.56
N ARG A 152 17.34 -46.51 32.64
CA ARG A 152 16.60 -47.79 32.60
C ARG A 152 15.16 -47.64 32.09
N VAL A 153 14.57 -46.45 32.21
CA VAL A 153 13.23 -46.17 31.69
C VAL A 153 13.24 -46.15 30.16
N LEU A 154 14.22 -45.49 29.54
CA LEU A 154 14.38 -45.46 28.09
C LEU A 154 14.64 -46.86 27.51
N GLU A 155 15.47 -47.66 28.15
CA GLU A 155 15.69 -49.07 27.79
C GLU A 155 14.37 -49.87 27.83
N GLY A 156 13.59 -49.73 28.91
CA GLY A 156 12.26 -50.34 28.99
C GLY A 156 11.21 -49.76 28.02
N VAL A 157 11.39 -48.53 27.52
CA VAL A 157 10.55 -47.96 26.45
C VAL A 157 10.95 -48.55 25.10
N VAL A 158 12.26 -48.64 24.80
CA VAL A 158 12.81 -49.29 23.62
C VAL A 158 12.36 -50.74 23.54
N ASP A 159 12.48 -51.50 24.64
CA ASP A 159 12.03 -52.89 24.71
C ASP A 159 10.53 -53.01 24.42
N ARG A 160 9.71 -52.12 25.00
CA ARG A 160 8.26 -52.12 24.74
C ARG A 160 7.94 -51.77 23.29
N TYR A 161 8.62 -50.78 22.71
CA TYR A 161 8.47 -50.35 21.32
C TYR A 161 8.88 -51.45 20.33
N GLN A 162 10.03 -52.10 20.57
CA GLN A 162 10.49 -53.24 19.78
C GLN A 162 9.56 -54.44 19.93
N GLN A 163 9.05 -54.71 21.14
CA GLN A 163 8.11 -55.80 21.39
C GLN A 163 6.71 -55.56 20.81
N SER A 164 6.28 -54.30 20.67
CA SER A 164 5.06 -53.93 19.95
C SER A 164 5.24 -54.02 18.44
N LYS A 165 6.43 -53.67 17.92
CA LYS A 165 6.78 -53.81 16.50
C LYS A 165 6.99 -55.29 16.09
N ALA A 166 7.44 -56.15 17.01
CA ALA A 166 7.67 -57.59 16.81
C ALA A 166 6.42 -58.49 16.96
N ALA A 167 5.21 -57.93 16.88
CA ALA A 167 3.96 -58.63 17.22
C ALA A 167 3.43 -59.58 16.14
N ALA A 168 4.14 -60.68 15.87
CA ALA A 168 3.57 -61.90 15.32
C ALA A 168 4.06 -63.10 16.16
N LEU A 169 3.30 -63.48 17.18
CA LEU A 169 3.62 -64.64 18.03
C LEU A 169 3.55 -65.91 17.18
N LYS A 170 4.54 -66.81 17.27
CA LYS A 170 4.61 -68.01 16.43
C LYS A 170 4.15 -69.26 17.18
N CYS A 171 3.60 -70.22 16.43
CA CYS A 171 3.19 -71.53 16.92
C CYS A 171 4.41 -72.33 17.41
N GLN A 172 4.30 -72.91 18.59
CA GLN A 172 5.39 -73.64 19.24
C GLN A 172 5.39 -75.15 18.92
N LEU A 173 4.44 -75.63 18.11
CA LEU A 173 4.32 -77.05 17.71
C LEU A 173 4.53 -77.33 16.21
N CYS A 174 5.01 -76.35 15.44
CA CYS A 174 5.37 -76.59 14.04
C CYS A 174 6.85 -77.03 13.95
N GLU A 175 7.12 -78.20 13.38
CA GLU A 175 8.48 -78.79 13.38
C GLU A 175 9.44 -78.18 12.34
N LYS A 176 8.94 -77.63 11.22
CA LYS A 176 9.79 -77.15 10.11
C LYS A 176 9.66 -75.65 9.80
N SER A 177 8.46 -75.08 9.96
CA SER A 177 8.22 -73.64 9.78
C SER A 177 7.13 -73.14 10.73
N PRO A 178 7.52 -72.43 11.82
CA PRO A 178 6.57 -71.86 12.77
C PRO A 178 5.62 -70.85 12.12
N ARG A 179 4.35 -71.25 11.98
CA ARG A 179 3.28 -70.36 11.51
C ARG A 179 2.89 -69.39 12.61
N GLU A 180 2.21 -68.31 12.26
CA GLU A 180 1.65 -67.39 13.25
C GLU A 180 0.63 -68.10 14.15
N ALA A 181 0.75 -67.85 15.45
CA ALA A 181 -0.14 -68.40 16.45
C ALA A 181 -1.46 -67.64 16.42
N THR A 182 -2.56 -68.37 16.44
CA THR A 182 -3.93 -67.83 16.42
C THR A 182 -4.59 -67.91 17.78
N VAL A 183 -4.12 -68.82 18.65
CA VAL A 183 -4.58 -68.97 20.03
C VAL A 183 -3.45 -69.34 20.98
N MET A 184 -3.65 -69.10 22.27
CA MET A 184 -2.88 -69.66 23.36
C MET A 184 -3.81 -70.49 24.25
N CYS A 185 -3.39 -71.69 24.63
CA CYS A 185 -4.09 -72.46 25.65
C CYS A 185 -3.60 -72.02 27.03
N GLU A 186 -4.50 -71.55 27.90
CA GLU A 186 -4.09 -71.10 29.24
C GLU A 186 -3.58 -72.25 30.11
N GLN A 187 -4.18 -73.43 29.99
CA GLN A 187 -3.83 -74.59 30.81
C GLN A 187 -2.59 -75.33 30.31
N CYS A 188 -2.33 -75.32 28.99
CA CYS A 188 -1.10 -75.89 28.43
C CYS A 188 0.04 -74.87 28.35
N ASP A 189 -0.26 -73.58 28.51
CA ASP A 189 0.65 -72.45 28.37
C ASP A 189 1.47 -72.44 27.07
N VAL A 190 0.82 -72.83 25.96
CA VAL A 190 1.43 -72.99 24.63
C VAL A 190 0.65 -72.22 23.58
N PHE A 191 1.38 -71.61 22.64
CA PHE A 191 0.83 -70.90 21.48
C PHE A 191 0.69 -71.82 20.27
N TYR A 192 -0.51 -71.86 19.69
CA TYR A 192 -0.84 -72.71 18.56
C TYR A 192 -1.28 -71.89 17.35
N CYS A 193 -0.83 -72.27 16.16
CA CYS A 193 -1.53 -71.93 14.91
C CYS A 193 -2.78 -72.81 14.78
N ASP A 194 -3.75 -72.40 13.96
CA ASP A 194 -5.02 -73.13 13.83
C ASP A 194 -4.86 -74.64 13.52
N PRO A 195 -3.94 -75.08 12.63
CA PRO A 195 -3.71 -76.52 12.39
C PRO A 195 -3.22 -77.28 13.63
N CYS A 196 -2.27 -76.72 14.38
CA CYS A 196 -1.75 -77.34 15.60
C CYS A 196 -2.78 -77.29 16.73
N ARG A 197 -3.58 -76.22 16.81
CA ARG A 197 -4.71 -76.12 17.73
C ARG A 197 -5.68 -77.27 17.51
N LEU A 198 -6.11 -77.52 16.28
CA LEU A 198 -7.08 -78.59 16.01
C LEU A 198 -6.52 -80.00 16.28
N ARG A 199 -5.22 -80.19 16.09
CA ARG A 199 -4.54 -81.47 16.40
C ARG A 199 -4.43 -81.73 17.90
N CYS A 200 -4.12 -80.70 18.69
CA CYS A 200 -3.87 -80.85 20.14
C CYS A 200 -5.09 -80.53 21.01
N HIS A 201 -5.99 -79.67 20.51
CA HIS A 201 -7.28 -79.30 21.10
C HIS A 201 -8.42 -79.56 20.10
N PRO A 202 -8.71 -80.83 19.76
CA PRO A 202 -9.93 -81.16 19.03
C PRO A 202 -11.16 -80.84 19.91
N PRO A 203 -12.32 -80.52 19.30
CA PRO A 203 -13.55 -80.14 20.03
C PRO A 203 -14.17 -81.28 20.86
N ARG A 204 -13.60 -82.50 20.79
CA ARG A 204 -14.00 -83.67 21.56
C ARG A 204 -12.75 -84.32 22.17
N GLY A 205 -12.86 -84.77 23.41
CA GLY A 205 -11.75 -85.40 24.15
C GLY A 205 -11.35 -84.64 25.41
N PRO A 206 -10.33 -85.13 26.16
CA PRO A 206 -9.98 -84.62 27.48
C PRO A 206 -9.57 -83.13 27.49
N LEU A 207 -8.91 -82.68 26.41
CA LEU A 207 -8.35 -81.32 26.28
C LEU A 207 -9.35 -80.30 25.72
N ALA A 208 -10.60 -80.70 25.43
CA ALA A 208 -11.64 -79.81 24.91
C ALA A 208 -12.13 -78.78 25.95
N LYS A 209 -11.91 -79.05 27.25
CA LYS A 209 -12.26 -78.13 28.35
C LYS A 209 -11.21 -77.05 28.60
N HIS A 210 -10.09 -77.08 27.88
CA HIS A 210 -9.06 -76.06 28.03
C HIS A 210 -9.52 -74.74 27.40
N ARG A 211 -9.19 -73.64 28.07
CA ARG A 211 -9.56 -72.28 27.69
C ARG A 211 -8.50 -71.75 26.71
N LEU A 212 -8.93 -71.55 25.48
CA LEU A 212 -8.11 -70.98 24.42
C LEU A 212 -8.41 -69.48 24.32
N VAL A 213 -7.40 -68.65 24.49
CA VAL A 213 -7.49 -67.18 24.43
C VAL A 213 -6.69 -66.63 23.24
N PRO A 214 -7.04 -65.45 22.70
CA PRO A 214 -6.21 -64.77 21.71
C PRO A 214 -4.76 -64.60 22.21
N PRO A 215 -3.73 -64.77 21.35
CA PRO A 215 -2.32 -64.72 21.75
C PRO A 215 -1.93 -63.41 22.45
N ALA A 216 -2.56 -62.29 22.06
CA ALA A 216 -2.37 -60.99 22.68
C ALA A 216 -2.89 -60.93 24.14
N GLN A 217 -4.01 -61.60 24.45
CA GLN A 217 -4.55 -61.69 25.81
C GLN A 217 -3.74 -62.65 26.68
N GLY A 218 -3.34 -63.81 26.12
CA GLY A 218 -2.46 -64.75 26.83
C GLY A 218 -1.11 -64.14 27.24
N ARG A 219 -0.58 -63.23 26.41
CA ARG A 219 0.65 -62.45 26.70
C ARG A 219 0.49 -61.48 27.87
N ILE A 220 -0.71 -60.98 28.17
CA ILE A 220 -0.98 -60.06 29.28
C ILE A 220 -1.01 -60.81 30.61
N SER A 221 -1.59 -62.02 30.66
CA SER A 221 -1.58 -62.86 31.87
C SER A 221 -0.17 -63.26 32.32
N ARG A 222 0.79 -63.43 31.40
CA ARG A 222 2.22 -63.64 31.73
C ARG A 222 2.95 -62.37 32.19
N ARG A 223 2.34 -61.17 32.05
CA ARG A 223 3.00 -59.86 32.26
C ARG A 223 2.79 -59.23 33.63
N THR A 224 2.00 -59.83 34.53
CA THR A 224 1.96 -59.38 35.94
C THR A 224 3.17 -59.93 36.70
N SER A 225 4.37 -59.48 36.31
CA SER A 225 5.53 -59.49 37.20
C SER A 225 5.28 -58.45 38.30
N PRO A 226 5.55 -58.74 39.58
CA PRO A 226 5.46 -57.74 40.65
C PRO A 226 6.31 -56.52 40.24
N ARG A 227 5.75 -55.31 40.37
CA ARG A 227 6.50 -54.07 40.12
C ARG A 227 7.79 -54.13 40.94
N LYS A 228 8.95 -54.34 40.31
CA LYS A 228 10.25 -54.21 40.97
C LYS A 228 10.37 -52.76 41.42
N ILE A 229 10.31 -52.53 42.73
CA ILE A 229 10.56 -51.22 43.31
C ILE A 229 12.03 -50.88 43.01
N SER A 230 12.27 -49.69 42.48
CA SER A 230 13.64 -49.29 42.14
C SER A 230 14.41 -49.04 43.42
N THR A 231 15.54 -49.74 43.59
CA THR A 231 16.44 -49.57 44.73
C THR A 231 17.48 -48.49 44.46
N CYS A 232 18.03 -47.91 45.53
CA CYS A 232 19.03 -46.86 45.43
C CYS A 232 20.34 -47.39 44.83
N THR A 233 21.03 -46.55 44.05
CA THR A 233 22.31 -46.90 43.41
C THR A 233 23.48 -46.94 44.39
N GLU A 234 23.36 -46.25 45.52
CA GLU A 234 24.37 -46.26 46.59
C GLU A 234 23.99 -47.24 47.71
N HIS A 235 22.69 -47.47 47.91
CA HIS A 235 22.13 -48.36 48.93
C HIS A 235 21.23 -49.40 48.27
N GLU A 236 21.83 -50.46 47.72
CA GLU A 236 21.16 -51.43 46.84
C GLU A 236 20.00 -52.20 47.50
N LEU A 237 20.00 -52.28 48.83
CA LEU A 237 18.96 -52.93 49.64
C LEU A 237 17.78 -52.00 49.97
N GLU A 238 17.93 -50.70 49.75
CA GLU A 238 16.95 -49.69 50.12
C GLU A 238 16.11 -49.23 48.92
N ASN A 239 14.80 -49.10 49.15
CA ASN A 239 13.86 -48.63 48.15
C ASN A 239 13.88 -47.11 48.03
N LEU A 240 13.83 -46.60 46.81
CA LEU A 240 13.62 -45.17 46.56
C LEU A 240 12.18 -44.78 46.95
N SER A 241 12.04 -43.97 47.99
CA SER A 241 10.74 -43.59 48.57
C SER A 241 10.51 -42.08 48.63
N MET A 242 11.58 -41.28 48.49
CA MET A 242 11.56 -39.83 48.60
C MET A 242 12.19 -39.16 47.38
N TYR A 243 11.95 -37.87 47.21
CA TYR A 243 12.51 -37.04 46.16
C TYR A 243 13.16 -35.80 46.76
N CYS A 244 14.46 -35.64 46.54
CA CYS A 244 15.21 -34.46 46.97
C CYS A 244 14.96 -33.32 45.99
N VAL A 245 14.38 -32.21 46.47
CA VAL A 245 14.00 -31.07 45.63
C VAL A 245 15.23 -30.31 45.15
N GLN A 246 16.25 -30.16 46.00
CA GLN A 246 17.49 -29.45 45.70
C GLN A 246 18.34 -30.20 44.67
N CYS A 247 18.45 -31.53 44.80
CA CYS A 247 19.26 -32.36 43.90
C CYS A 247 18.49 -32.86 42.68
N LYS A 248 17.16 -32.69 42.66
CA LYS A 248 16.26 -33.14 41.60
C LYS A 248 16.33 -34.65 41.32
N THR A 249 16.62 -35.46 42.34
CA THR A 249 16.80 -36.92 42.24
C THR A 249 15.96 -37.67 43.26
N PRO A 250 15.48 -38.89 42.94
CA PRO A 250 14.89 -39.78 43.93
C PRO A 250 15.96 -40.28 44.90
N VAL A 251 15.62 -40.35 46.18
CA VAL A 251 16.52 -40.80 47.26
C VAL A 251 15.83 -41.83 48.15
N CYS A 252 16.61 -42.72 48.78
CA CYS A 252 16.11 -43.64 49.80
C CYS A 252 16.30 -43.04 51.21
N TYR A 253 15.85 -43.77 52.24
CA TYR A 253 15.96 -43.35 53.63
C TYR A 253 17.43 -43.18 54.09
N GLN A 254 18.30 -44.15 53.78
CA GLN A 254 19.73 -44.08 54.15
C GLN A 254 20.48 -42.90 53.50
N CYS A 255 20.10 -42.48 52.29
CA CYS A 255 20.67 -41.27 51.66
C CYS A 255 20.33 -39.97 52.42
N LEU A 256 19.22 -39.96 53.17
CA LEU A 256 18.79 -38.83 53.99
C LEU A 256 19.43 -38.88 55.38
N GLU A 257 19.56 -40.07 55.98
CA GLU A 257 20.07 -40.21 57.35
C GLU A 257 21.60 -40.08 57.43
N ASP A 258 22.33 -40.79 56.56
CA ASP A 258 23.81 -40.88 56.59
C ASP A 258 24.49 -40.27 55.35
N GLY A 259 23.69 -39.81 54.38
CA GLY A 259 24.16 -39.39 53.06
C GLY A 259 24.26 -37.87 52.85
N LYS A 260 24.62 -37.50 51.61
CA LYS A 260 24.80 -36.10 51.16
C LYS A 260 23.50 -35.28 51.10
N HIS A 261 22.37 -35.83 51.54
CA HIS A 261 21.05 -35.20 51.45
C HIS A 261 20.42 -34.91 52.80
N SER A 262 21.13 -35.11 53.91
CA SER A 262 20.62 -34.91 55.28
C SER A 262 20.11 -33.50 55.57
N THR A 263 20.60 -32.49 54.86
CA THR A 263 20.19 -31.09 54.97
C THR A 263 19.28 -30.61 53.83
N HIS A 264 18.89 -31.50 52.92
CA HIS A 264 18.07 -31.15 51.76
C HIS A 264 16.58 -31.39 52.01
N GLU A 265 15.73 -30.54 51.43
CA GLU A 265 14.28 -30.70 51.45
C GLU A 265 13.88 -31.91 50.59
N VAL A 266 13.20 -32.86 51.23
CA VAL A 266 12.67 -34.06 50.56
C VAL A 266 11.14 -34.06 50.59
N LYS A 267 10.55 -34.54 49.49
CA LYS A 267 9.10 -34.76 49.36
C LYS A 267 8.81 -36.23 49.06
N ALA A 268 7.61 -36.69 49.40
CA ALA A 268 7.20 -38.06 49.08
C ALA A 268 7.28 -38.32 47.56
N LEU A 269 7.96 -39.39 47.16
CA LEU A 269 8.23 -39.69 45.74
C LEU A 269 6.92 -39.83 44.95
N GLY A 270 5.89 -40.44 45.53
CA GLY A 270 4.58 -40.59 44.89
C GLY A 270 3.84 -39.27 44.64
N ALA A 271 4.00 -38.28 45.53
CA ALA A 271 3.41 -36.95 45.36
C ALA A 271 4.14 -36.17 44.25
N MET A 272 5.47 -36.16 44.27
CA MET A 272 6.29 -35.53 43.24
C MET A 272 6.11 -36.18 41.87
N TRP A 273 5.93 -37.51 41.82
CA TRP A 273 5.60 -38.24 40.58
C TRP A 273 4.29 -37.78 39.95
N LYS A 274 3.22 -37.59 40.74
CA LYS A 274 1.94 -37.05 40.23
C LYS A 274 2.12 -35.62 39.73
N LEU A 275 2.83 -34.78 40.50
CA LEU A 275 3.08 -33.39 40.15
C LEU A 275 3.86 -33.26 38.84
N HIS A 276 5.01 -33.94 38.71
CA HIS A 276 5.85 -33.90 37.51
C HIS A 276 5.14 -34.50 36.29
N LYS A 277 4.30 -35.53 36.47
CA LYS A 277 3.44 -36.04 35.38
C LYS A 277 2.44 -35.00 34.90
N GLY A 278 1.79 -34.29 35.82
CA GLY A 278 0.88 -33.20 35.49
C GLY A 278 1.59 -32.07 34.74
N GLN A 279 2.76 -31.64 35.22
CA GLN A 279 3.58 -30.61 34.59
C GLN A 279 4.04 -31.02 33.18
N LEU A 280 4.50 -32.27 33.00
CA LEU A 280 4.90 -32.77 31.69
C LEU A 280 3.70 -32.83 30.73
N SER A 281 2.55 -33.30 31.19
CA SER A 281 1.32 -33.33 30.38
C SER A 281 0.89 -31.92 29.96
N GLN A 282 0.97 -30.94 30.86
CA GLN A 282 0.63 -29.56 30.56
C GLN A 282 1.61 -28.96 29.55
N ALA A 283 2.92 -29.19 29.73
CA ALA A 283 3.94 -28.73 28.77
C ALA A 283 3.77 -29.37 27.38
N LEU A 284 3.36 -30.64 27.32
CA LEU A 284 3.05 -31.34 26.06
C LEU A 284 1.82 -30.77 25.36
N ASN A 285 0.77 -30.40 26.10
CA ASN A 285 -0.40 -29.74 25.53
C ASN A 285 0.01 -28.40 24.88
N VAL A 286 0.78 -27.57 25.59
CA VAL A 286 1.30 -26.30 25.04
C VAL A 286 2.14 -26.52 23.79
N LEU A 287 2.99 -27.56 23.77
CA LEU A 287 3.79 -27.90 22.58
C LEU A 287 2.91 -28.38 21.41
N SER A 288 1.86 -29.14 21.70
CA SER A 288 0.90 -29.61 20.69
C SER A 288 0.11 -28.44 20.08
N ASP A 289 -0.30 -27.48 20.91
CA ASP A 289 -0.99 -26.27 20.46
C ASP A 289 -0.07 -25.47 19.52
N ARG A 290 1.19 -25.22 19.93
CA ARG A 290 2.20 -24.56 19.08
C ARG A 290 2.49 -25.32 17.79
N ALA A 291 2.49 -26.66 17.82
CA ALA A 291 2.68 -27.46 16.62
C ALA A 291 1.49 -27.34 15.65
N THR A 292 0.28 -27.09 16.18
CA THR A 292 -0.92 -26.85 15.38
C THR A 292 -0.88 -25.47 14.74
N GLU A 293 -0.53 -24.43 15.52
CA GLU A 293 -0.30 -23.07 15.00
C GLU A 293 0.76 -23.06 13.88
N ALA A 294 1.86 -23.79 14.06
CA ALA A 294 2.90 -23.90 13.03
C ALA A 294 2.39 -24.58 11.75
N LYS A 295 1.51 -25.59 11.86
CA LYS A 295 0.88 -26.24 10.69
C LYS A 295 -0.06 -25.29 9.96
N GLU A 296 -0.88 -24.54 10.70
CA GLU A 296 -1.78 -23.53 10.13
C GLU A 296 -1.00 -22.44 9.40
N PHE A 297 0.09 -21.95 10.01
CA PHE A 297 0.99 -20.99 9.38
C PHE A 297 1.62 -21.54 8.09
N LEU A 298 2.04 -22.82 8.07
CA LEU A 298 2.54 -23.45 6.85
C LEU A 298 1.48 -23.53 5.74
N VAL A 299 0.22 -23.77 6.09
CA VAL A 299 -0.89 -23.71 5.12
C VAL A 299 -1.09 -22.29 4.60
N GLN A 300 -1.04 -21.29 5.48
CA GLN A 300 -1.13 -19.88 5.09
C GLN A 300 -0.01 -19.48 4.12
N LEU A 301 1.24 -19.88 4.40
CA LEU A 301 2.38 -19.63 3.51
C LEU A 301 2.19 -20.29 2.14
N ARG A 302 1.68 -21.54 2.09
CA ARG A 302 1.38 -22.23 0.83
C ARG A 302 0.31 -21.51 0.02
N ASN A 303 -0.76 -21.05 0.68
CA ASN A 303 -1.81 -20.27 0.02
C ASN A 303 -1.26 -18.94 -0.53
N MET A 304 -0.38 -18.28 0.22
CA MET A 304 0.26 -17.05 -0.24
C MET A 304 1.16 -17.29 -1.46
N VAL A 305 1.90 -18.40 -1.49
CA VAL A 305 2.67 -18.80 -2.68
C VAL A 305 1.76 -19.02 -3.88
N GLN A 306 0.65 -19.73 -3.70
CA GLN A 306 -0.33 -19.95 -4.78
C GLN A 306 -0.90 -18.63 -5.29
N HIS A 307 -1.31 -17.73 -4.39
CA HIS A 307 -1.85 -16.42 -4.76
C HIS A 307 -0.83 -15.54 -5.50
N ILE A 308 0.45 -15.58 -5.10
CA ILE A 308 1.53 -14.88 -5.82
C ILE A 308 1.69 -15.46 -7.23
N GLN A 309 1.58 -16.78 -7.40
CA GLN A 309 1.66 -17.42 -8.71
C GLN A 309 0.48 -17.01 -9.61
N GLU A 310 -0.75 -17.03 -9.09
CA GLU A 310 -1.95 -16.62 -9.83
C GLU A 310 -1.88 -15.15 -10.25
N ASN A 311 -1.53 -14.25 -9.31
CA ASN A 311 -1.35 -12.83 -9.59
C ASN A 311 -0.22 -12.57 -10.60
N GLY A 312 0.85 -13.35 -10.55
CA GLY A 312 1.95 -13.26 -11.51
C GLY A 312 1.48 -13.53 -12.93
N VAL A 313 0.72 -14.61 -13.14
CA VAL A 313 0.15 -14.96 -14.45
C VAL A 313 -0.81 -13.88 -14.96
N GLU A 314 -1.67 -13.35 -14.09
CA GLU A 314 -2.59 -12.27 -14.48
C GLU A 314 -1.85 -10.97 -14.85
N PHE A 315 -0.81 -10.61 -14.08
CA PHE A 315 0.02 -9.45 -14.37
C PHE A 315 0.75 -9.59 -15.72
N GLU A 316 1.32 -10.78 -16.00
CA GLU A 316 1.95 -11.08 -17.29
C GLU A 316 0.94 -10.95 -18.44
N ALA A 317 -0.26 -11.51 -18.30
CA ALA A 317 -1.31 -11.40 -19.31
C ALA A 317 -1.70 -9.94 -19.58
N CYS A 318 -1.79 -9.11 -18.54
CA CYS A 318 -2.08 -7.69 -18.67
C CYS A 318 -0.96 -6.94 -19.40
N LEU A 319 0.30 -7.21 -19.07
CA LEU A 319 1.46 -6.62 -19.74
C LEU A 319 1.48 -6.98 -21.23
N VAL A 320 1.28 -8.25 -21.56
CA VAL A 320 1.22 -8.72 -22.96
C VAL A 320 0.11 -7.99 -23.72
N ALA A 321 -1.09 -7.90 -23.15
CA ALA A 321 -2.21 -7.20 -23.79
C ALA A 321 -1.92 -5.72 -24.03
N GLN A 322 -1.25 -5.03 -23.10
CA GLN A 322 -0.84 -3.63 -23.28
C GLN A 322 0.18 -3.47 -24.43
N CYS A 323 1.19 -4.34 -24.49
CA CYS A 323 2.17 -4.35 -25.58
C CYS A 323 1.52 -4.64 -26.94
N ASP A 324 0.61 -5.62 -27.00
CA ASP A 324 -0.11 -5.97 -28.23
C ASP A 324 -0.96 -4.81 -28.76
N ALA A 325 -1.60 -4.05 -27.87
CA ALA A 325 -2.35 -2.84 -28.25
C ALA A 325 -1.45 -1.77 -28.87
N LEU A 326 -0.22 -1.58 -28.36
CA LEU A 326 0.77 -0.66 -28.94
C LEU A 326 1.22 -1.15 -30.33
N ILE A 327 1.44 -2.45 -30.49
CA ILE A 327 1.79 -3.07 -31.78
C ILE A 327 0.66 -2.88 -32.80
N GLU A 328 -0.60 -3.06 -32.40
CA GLU A 328 -1.75 -2.86 -33.26
C GLU A 328 -1.86 -1.40 -33.72
N ALA A 329 -1.69 -0.45 -32.80
CA ALA A 329 -1.68 0.98 -33.12
C ALA A 329 -0.57 1.33 -34.14
N LEU A 330 0.64 0.76 -33.96
CA LEU A 330 1.75 0.95 -34.89
C LEU A 330 1.47 0.35 -36.28
N ASN A 331 0.87 -0.84 -36.34
CA ASN A 331 0.47 -1.47 -37.60
C ASN A 331 -0.61 -0.67 -38.32
N ARG A 332 -1.58 -0.11 -37.59
CA ARG A 332 -2.59 0.78 -38.16
C ARG A 332 -1.95 2.04 -38.73
N ARG A 333 -0.98 2.63 -38.04
CA ARG A 333 -0.24 3.79 -38.54
C ARG A 333 0.56 3.46 -39.80
N LYS A 334 1.25 2.31 -39.83
CA LYS A 334 1.94 1.81 -41.01
C LYS A 334 1.01 1.71 -42.23
N ALA A 335 -0.18 1.14 -42.06
CA ALA A 335 -1.16 1.04 -43.15
C ALA A 335 -1.60 2.41 -43.70
N GLN A 336 -1.80 3.39 -42.81
CA GLN A 336 -2.13 4.77 -43.22
C GLN A 336 -0.98 5.42 -44.00
N LEU A 337 0.26 5.23 -43.58
CA LEU A 337 1.44 5.78 -44.27
C LEU A 337 1.60 5.16 -45.66
N LEU A 338 1.44 3.83 -45.78
CA LEU A 338 1.45 3.14 -47.07
C LEU A 338 0.36 3.67 -48.00
N SER A 339 -0.86 3.92 -47.50
CA SER A 339 -1.93 4.51 -48.30
C SER A 339 -1.56 5.89 -48.86
N ARG A 340 -0.82 6.72 -48.11
CA ARG A 340 -0.33 8.01 -48.61
C ARG A 340 0.67 7.84 -49.75
N VAL A 341 1.60 6.90 -49.61
CA VAL A 341 2.58 6.57 -50.67
C VAL A 341 1.86 6.08 -51.92
N THR A 342 0.87 5.20 -51.79
CA THR A 342 0.07 4.71 -52.93
C THR A 342 -0.68 5.84 -53.64
N LYS A 343 -1.30 6.76 -52.89
CA LYS A 343 -2.00 7.91 -53.49
C LYS A 343 -1.05 8.84 -54.24
N GLU A 344 0.12 9.12 -53.68
CA GLU A 344 1.13 9.95 -54.34
C GLU A 344 1.64 9.28 -55.62
N HIS A 345 1.89 7.97 -55.56
CA HIS A 345 2.28 7.17 -56.72
C HIS A 345 1.21 7.22 -57.83
N GLU A 346 -0.06 7.00 -57.49
CA GLU A 346 -1.18 7.06 -58.43
C GLU A 346 -1.35 8.45 -59.03
N HIS A 347 -1.21 9.50 -58.23
CA HIS A 347 -1.31 10.89 -58.69
C HIS A 347 -0.20 11.22 -59.69
N LYS A 348 1.07 10.95 -59.35
CA LYS A 348 2.23 11.14 -60.24
C LYS A 348 2.05 10.40 -61.56
N LEU A 349 1.64 9.12 -61.50
CA LEU A 349 1.37 8.33 -62.70
C LEU A 349 0.24 8.92 -63.55
N SER A 350 -0.84 9.39 -62.93
CA SER A 350 -1.96 10.01 -63.65
C SER A 350 -1.48 11.24 -64.43
N VAL A 351 -0.76 12.16 -63.78
CA VAL A 351 -0.29 13.39 -64.43
C VAL A 351 0.65 13.11 -65.59
N VAL A 352 1.58 12.16 -65.42
CA VAL A 352 2.51 11.78 -66.51
C VAL A 352 1.77 11.10 -67.66
N ARG A 353 0.81 10.20 -67.39
CA ARG A 353 -0.02 9.56 -68.43
C ARG A 353 -0.86 10.57 -69.20
N ASP A 354 -1.45 11.56 -68.51
CA ASP A 354 -2.23 12.62 -69.14
C ASP A 354 -1.34 13.50 -70.03
N GLN A 355 -0.12 13.82 -69.57
CA GLN A 355 0.85 14.57 -70.37
C GLN A 355 1.28 13.78 -71.62
N ILE A 356 1.51 12.47 -71.51
CA ILE A 356 1.79 11.59 -72.65
C ILE A 356 0.63 11.65 -73.66
N SER A 357 -0.60 11.42 -73.20
CA SER A 357 -1.80 11.43 -74.05
C SER A 357 -1.95 12.75 -74.82
N HIS A 358 -1.81 13.88 -74.11
CA HIS A 358 -1.91 15.21 -74.71
C HIS A 358 -0.82 15.46 -75.77
N CYS A 359 0.44 15.11 -75.48
CA CYS A 359 1.53 15.23 -76.44
C CYS A 359 1.32 14.33 -77.66
N THR A 360 0.84 13.10 -77.48
CA THR A 360 0.56 12.16 -78.58
C THR A 360 -0.52 12.70 -79.52
N VAL A 361 -1.63 13.23 -78.99
CA VAL A 361 -2.72 13.81 -79.80
C VAL A 361 -2.22 15.01 -80.60
N LYS A 362 -1.50 15.92 -79.93
CA LYS A 362 -0.97 17.13 -80.56
C LYS A 362 0.09 16.84 -81.63
N LEU A 363 0.94 15.83 -81.39
CA LEU A 363 1.91 15.35 -82.37
C LEU A 363 1.19 14.82 -83.61
N ARG A 364 0.18 13.96 -83.44
CA ARG A 364 -0.62 13.42 -84.56
C ARG A 364 -1.29 14.54 -85.38
N GLN A 365 -1.86 15.54 -84.72
CA GLN A 365 -2.48 16.70 -85.39
C GLN A 365 -1.45 17.53 -86.17
N THR A 366 -0.26 17.75 -85.59
CA THR A 366 0.83 18.50 -86.23
C THR A 366 1.35 17.75 -87.46
N THR A 367 1.57 16.44 -87.34
CA THR A 367 1.99 15.58 -88.46
C THR A 367 0.97 15.60 -89.60
N GLY A 368 -0.33 15.45 -89.30
CA GLY A 368 -1.37 15.49 -90.32
C GLY A 368 -1.49 16.85 -91.02
N LEU A 369 -1.33 17.96 -90.28
CA LEU A 369 -1.28 19.30 -90.88
C LEU A 369 -0.06 19.45 -91.80
N MET A 370 1.10 18.96 -91.37
CA MET A 370 2.33 19.00 -92.15
C MET A 370 2.19 18.21 -93.45
N GLU A 371 1.68 16.97 -93.40
CA GLU A 371 1.41 16.15 -94.58
C GLU A 371 0.42 16.82 -95.54
N TYR A 372 -0.65 17.43 -95.02
CA TYR A 372 -1.61 18.17 -95.85
C TYR A 372 -0.97 19.39 -96.54
N CYS A 373 -0.18 20.18 -95.80
CA CYS A 373 0.55 21.31 -96.38
C CYS A 373 1.52 20.85 -97.49
N LEU A 374 2.23 19.73 -97.27
CA LEU A 374 3.13 19.16 -98.28
C LEU A 374 2.40 18.71 -99.55
N GLU A 375 1.16 18.22 -99.42
CA GLU A 375 0.35 17.85 -100.58
C GLU A 375 -0.15 19.09 -101.33
N VAL A 376 -0.63 20.12 -100.61
CA VAL A 376 -1.10 21.38 -101.20
C VAL A 376 0.02 22.12 -101.95
N ILE A 377 1.28 22.02 -101.51
CA ILE A 377 2.43 22.63 -102.19
C ILE A 377 2.66 22.04 -103.60
N LYS A 378 2.14 20.83 -103.89
CA LYS A 378 2.24 20.20 -105.22
C LYS A 378 1.20 20.72 -106.22
N GLU A 379 0.28 21.59 -105.79
CA GLU A 379 -0.78 22.14 -106.65
C GLU A 379 -0.17 22.95 -107.80
N ASN A 380 -0.65 22.71 -109.03
CA ASN A 380 -0.08 23.32 -110.23
C ASN A 380 -0.88 24.53 -110.73
N ASP A 381 -2.11 24.74 -110.25
CA ASP A 381 -2.91 25.94 -110.54
C ASP A 381 -2.58 27.10 -109.57
N PRO A 382 -1.99 28.22 -110.05
CA PRO A 382 -1.67 29.37 -109.20
C PRO A 382 -2.89 29.97 -108.51
N SER A 383 -4.07 29.92 -109.14
CA SER A 383 -5.28 30.54 -108.60
C SER A 383 -5.86 29.74 -107.43
N GLY A 384 -5.98 28.42 -107.58
CA GLY A 384 -6.43 27.50 -106.53
C GLY A 384 -5.47 27.45 -105.35
N PHE A 385 -4.15 27.49 -105.59
CA PHE A 385 -3.15 27.53 -104.52
C PHE A 385 -3.29 28.79 -103.64
N LEU A 386 -3.39 29.98 -104.26
CA LEU A 386 -3.51 31.24 -103.53
C LEU A 386 -4.83 31.40 -102.76
N GLN A 387 -5.90 30.69 -103.15
CA GLN A 387 -7.17 30.70 -102.42
C GLN A 387 -7.06 30.11 -101.00
N ILE A 388 -6.12 29.18 -100.76
CA ILE A 388 -6.02 28.44 -99.49
C ILE A 388 -4.70 28.65 -98.72
N SER A 389 -3.64 29.10 -99.39
CA SER A 389 -2.29 29.18 -98.82
C SER A 389 -2.19 30.11 -97.60
N ASP A 390 -2.75 31.31 -97.65
CA ASP A 390 -2.72 32.27 -96.52
C ASP A 390 -3.40 31.72 -95.26
N ALA A 391 -4.51 30.99 -95.44
CA ALA A 391 -5.22 30.35 -94.33
C ALA A 391 -4.40 29.20 -93.73
N LEU A 392 -3.70 28.42 -94.58
CA LEU A 392 -2.81 27.36 -94.14
C LEU A 392 -1.57 27.88 -93.41
N ILE A 393 -0.95 28.95 -93.92
CA ILE A 393 0.18 29.62 -93.28
C ILE A 393 -0.23 30.08 -91.87
N ARG A 394 -1.41 30.70 -91.71
CA ARG A 394 -1.92 31.07 -90.38
C ARG A 394 -2.12 29.85 -89.47
N ARG A 395 -2.67 28.74 -89.99
CA ARG A 395 -2.87 27.50 -89.22
C ARG A 395 -1.54 26.88 -88.76
N VAL A 396 -0.53 26.86 -89.63
CA VAL A 396 0.82 26.35 -89.29
C VAL A 396 1.43 27.18 -88.16
N HIS A 397 1.44 28.52 -88.28
CA HIS A 397 1.97 29.39 -87.23
C HIS A 397 1.18 29.27 -85.92
N MET A 398 -0.14 29.10 -85.97
CA MET A 398 -0.96 28.85 -84.77
C MET A 398 -0.56 27.52 -84.10
N THR A 399 -0.40 26.44 -84.86
CA THR A 399 0.01 25.14 -84.32
C THR A 399 1.45 25.17 -83.79
N GLU A 400 2.36 25.86 -84.47
CA GLU A 400 3.75 26.07 -84.03
C GLU A 400 3.80 26.82 -82.69
N ASN A 401 3.09 27.95 -82.58
CA ASN A 401 3.05 28.74 -81.35
C ASN A 401 2.48 27.95 -80.16
N GLN A 402 1.56 27.02 -80.40
CA GLN A 402 1.04 26.14 -79.35
C GLN A 402 2.12 25.22 -78.78
N TRP A 403 3.17 24.85 -79.53
CA TRP A 403 4.32 24.07 -79.03
C TRP A 403 5.31 24.89 -78.19
N GLY A 404 5.07 26.20 -78.03
CA GLY A 404 5.95 27.14 -77.34
C GLY A 404 6.38 26.77 -75.92
N LYS A 405 7.29 27.58 -75.36
CA LYS A 405 8.08 27.31 -74.14
C LYS A 405 7.24 26.66 -73.02
N GLY A 406 7.64 25.45 -72.61
CA GLY A 406 7.01 24.67 -71.53
C GLY A 406 6.12 23.51 -71.98
N SER A 407 5.80 23.37 -73.27
CA SER A 407 4.98 22.25 -73.76
C SER A 407 5.68 20.88 -73.70
N LEU A 408 7.01 20.85 -73.65
CA LEU A 408 7.85 19.63 -73.67
C LEU A 408 8.61 19.40 -72.37
N THR A 409 8.34 20.15 -71.30
CA THR A 409 8.97 19.94 -70.00
C THR A 409 8.13 19.00 -69.13
N PRO A 410 8.72 18.03 -68.43
CA PRO A 410 7.99 17.17 -67.50
C PRO A 410 7.26 18.02 -66.45
N ARG A 411 5.97 17.75 -66.24
CA ARG A 411 5.17 18.48 -65.24
C ARG A 411 5.34 17.93 -63.83
N MET A 412 5.91 16.73 -63.68
CA MET A 412 6.07 16.03 -62.41
C MET A 412 7.48 15.44 -62.28
N SER A 413 7.98 15.40 -61.05
CA SER A 413 9.21 14.68 -60.68
C SER A 413 8.95 13.19 -60.47
N SER A 414 9.94 12.35 -60.78
CA SER A 414 9.95 10.91 -60.49
C SER A 414 10.13 10.57 -59.02
N ASP A 415 10.73 11.48 -58.25
CA ASP A 415 11.20 11.17 -56.89
C ASP A 415 10.08 11.36 -55.85
N PHE A 416 10.09 10.59 -54.77
CA PHE A 416 9.16 10.75 -53.65
C PHE A 416 9.80 11.66 -52.59
N ASP A 417 9.25 12.85 -52.41
CA ASP A 417 9.66 13.77 -51.33
C ASP A 417 8.96 13.41 -50.01
N LEU A 418 9.07 12.14 -49.60
CA LEU A 418 8.50 11.61 -48.37
C LEU A 418 9.59 10.92 -47.55
N THR A 419 9.87 11.45 -46.35
CA THR A 419 10.79 10.84 -45.38
C THR A 419 10.04 10.48 -44.11
N LEU A 420 10.31 9.29 -43.57
CA LEU A 420 9.77 8.87 -42.28
C LEU A 420 10.79 9.18 -41.19
N ASP A 421 10.44 10.06 -40.26
CA ASP A 421 11.20 10.26 -39.02
C ASP A 421 10.66 9.33 -37.93
N SER A 422 11.46 8.33 -37.55
CA SER A 422 11.14 7.36 -36.49
C SER A 422 11.85 7.65 -35.16
N GLY A 423 12.77 8.62 -35.11
CA GLY A 423 13.63 8.89 -33.96
C GLY A 423 12.86 9.14 -32.66
N PRO A 424 11.88 10.07 -32.64
CA PRO A 424 11.10 10.36 -31.44
C PRO A 424 10.31 9.17 -30.89
N LEU A 425 9.75 8.34 -31.78
CA LEU A 425 8.98 7.17 -31.37
C LEU A 425 9.89 6.09 -30.78
N LEU A 426 11.06 5.86 -31.37
CA LEU A 426 12.06 4.94 -30.82
C LEU A 426 12.54 5.38 -29.45
N GLN A 427 12.77 6.67 -29.25
CA GLN A 427 13.14 7.21 -27.94
C GLN A 427 12.04 6.97 -26.90
N THR A 428 10.77 7.15 -27.27
CA THR A 428 9.63 6.88 -26.38
C THR A 428 9.52 5.39 -26.03
N ILE A 429 9.75 4.49 -27.00
CA ILE A 429 9.77 3.04 -26.76
C ILE A 429 10.91 2.65 -25.81
N HIS A 430 12.09 3.26 -25.94
CA HIS A 430 13.21 3.03 -25.02
C HIS A 430 12.94 3.51 -23.59
N GLN A 431 12.00 4.44 -23.40
CA GLN A 431 11.57 4.95 -22.09
C GLN A 431 10.40 4.15 -21.50
N LEU A 432 9.86 3.16 -22.22
CA LEU A 432 8.78 2.32 -21.73
C LEU A 432 9.29 1.39 -20.62
N ASP A 433 8.87 1.67 -19.38
CA ASP A 433 9.30 0.94 -18.19
C ASP A 433 8.11 0.78 -17.21
N PHE A 434 8.27 -0.10 -16.22
CA PHE A 434 7.28 -0.27 -15.16
C PHE A 434 7.23 0.98 -14.28
N VAL A 435 6.13 1.72 -14.36
CA VAL A 435 5.87 2.81 -13.41
C VAL A 435 5.40 2.20 -12.09
N GLN A 436 6.18 2.40 -11.03
CA GLN A 436 5.79 1.95 -9.70
C GLN A 436 4.46 2.62 -9.30
N MET A 437 3.40 1.82 -9.10
CA MET A 437 2.08 2.30 -8.66
C MET A 437 2.15 2.80 -7.20
N LYS A 438 2.75 3.97 -7.02
CA LYS A 438 2.78 4.69 -5.76
C LYS A 438 1.99 5.98 -5.95
N VAL A 439 1.15 6.25 -4.97
CA VAL A 439 0.47 7.54 -4.87
C VAL A 439 1.52 8.66 -4.74
N PRO A 440 1.23 9.88 -5.24
CA PRO A 440 2.16 10.98 -5.14
C PRO A 440 2.54 11.33 -3.70
N ALA A 441 3.74 11.87 -3.52
CA ALA A 441 4.15 12.45 -2.24
C ALA A 441 3.35 13.73 -1.94
N ALA A 442 3.25 14.09 -0.65
CA ALA A 442 2.57 15.31 -0.23
C ALA A 442 3.21 16.56 -0.89
N PRO A 443 2.41 17.44 -1.53
CA PRO A 443 2.94 18.69 -2.08
C PRO A 443 3.48 19.62 -1.00
N ILE A 444 4.41 20.48 -1.38
CA ILE A 444 5.06 21.47 -0.51
C ILE A 444 4.46 22.84 -0.81
N LEU A 445 3.80 23.46 0.16
CA LEU A 445 3.30 24.83 0.05
C LEU A 445 4.46 25.83 -0.03
N GLN A 446 4.41 26.74 -1.00
CA GLN A 446 5.39 27.80 -1.22
C GLN A 446 4.93 29.05 -0.47
N LEU A 447 5.26 29.11 0.83
CA LEU A 447 4.79 30.17 1.74
C LEU A 447 5.08 31.59 1.26
N GLU A 448 6.17 31.78 0.51
CA GLU A 448 6.61 33.08 -0.04
C GLU A 448 5.71 33.57 -1.20
N GLU A 449 5.03 32.64 -1.87
CA GLU A 449 4.11 32.90 -2.99
C GLU A 449 2.64 32.85 -2.57
N CYS A 450 2.36 32.33 -1.36
CA CYS A 450 1.03 32.39 -0.78
C CYS A 450 0.76 33.80 -0.24
N CYS A 451 -0.40 34.36 -0.56
CA CYS A 451 -0.80 35.66 -0.04
C CYS A 451 -2.31 35.72 0.20
N THR A 452 -2.72 36.60 1.11
CA THR A 452 -4.12 36.93 1.32
C THR A 452 -4.38 38.35 0.88
N GLN A 453 -5.55 38.56 0.29
CA GLN A 453 -6.13 39.87 -0.01
C GLN A 453 -7.48 39.94 0.70
N THR A 454 -8.10 41.11 0.72
CA THR A 454 -9.30 41.46 1.52
C THR A 454 -10.29 40.30 1.72
N ASN A 455 -10.70 39.65 0.63
CA ASN A 455 -11.70 38.58 0.58
C ASN A 455 -11.19 37.38 -0.26
N SER A 456 -9.87 37.22 -0.38
CA SER A 456 -9.29 36.13 -1.18
C SER A 456 -7.95 35.64 -0.65
N ALA A 457 -7.60 34.40 -1.01
CA ALA A 457 -6.33 33.80 -0.68
C ALA A 457 -5.74 33.10 -1.90
N THR A 458 -4.52 33.47 -2.27
CA THR A 458 -3.73 32.78 -3.29
C THR A 458 -2.79 31.80 -2.61
N LEU A 459 -2.84 30.54 -3.02
CA LEU A 459 -1.96 29.48 -2.53
C LEU A 459 -1.14 28.92 -3.68
N SER A 460 0.16 28.73 -3.43
CA SER A 460 1.11 28.11 -4.35
C SER A 460 1.74 26.88 -3.70
N TRP A 461 1.96 25.82 -4.48
CA TRP A 461 2.60 24.59 -4.03
C TRP A 461 3.44 23.95 -5.12
N LYS A 462 4.40 23.11 -4.73
CA LYS A 462 5.25 22.35 -5.64
C LYS A 462 5.42 20.92 -5.20
N GLN A 463 5.82 20.07 -6.15
CA GLN A 463 6.20 18.69 -5.87
C GLN A 463 7.50 18.64 -5.03
N PRO A 464 7.65 17.66 -4.12
CA PRO A 464 8.91 17.48 -3.38
C PRO A 464 10.11 17.27 -4.32
N PRO A 465 11.27 17.87 -4.00
CA PRO A 465 12.49 17.64 -4.77
C PRO A 465 12.82 16.15 -4.77
N LEU A 466 13.22 15.62 -5.94
CA LEU A 466 13.54 14.19 -6.20
C LEU A 466 12.34 13.25 -6.33
N SER A 467 11.10 13.74 -6.31
CA SER A 467 9.95 12.89 -6.62
C SER A 467 9.94 12.54 -8.11
N THR A 468 10.07 11.24 -8.42
CA THR A 468 10.02 10.70 -9.79
C THR A 468 8.64 10.20 -10.19
N ILE A 469 7.65 10.31 -9.29
CA ILE A 469 6.29 9.84 -9.50
C ILE A 469 5.51 10.92 -10.27
N ALA A 470 4.86 10.51 -11.36
CA ALA A 470 3.97 11.38 -12.13
C ALA A 470 2.73 11.76 -11.31
N VAL A 471 2.34 13.04 -11.39
CA VAL A 471 1.17 13.62 -10.75
C VAL A 471 0.17 14.02 -11.83
N ASP A 472 -1.06 13.52 -11.74
CA ASP A 472 -2.13 13.86 -12.68
C ASP A 472 -2.87 15.14 -12.26
N GLY A 473 -2.83 15.50 -10.97
CA GLY A 473 -3.35 16.77 -10.48
C GLY A 473 -3.28 16.92 -8.96
N TYR A 474 -3.89 17.99 -8.47
CA TYR A 474 -3.92 18.40 -7.08
C TYR A 474 -5.34 18.71 -6.62
N ILE A 475 -5.59 18.49 -5.33
CA ILE A 475 -6.83 18.87 -4.64
C ILE A 475 -6.46 19.80 -3.49
N LEU A 476 -6.97 21.03 -3.54
CA LEU A 476 -6.82 22.02 -2.48
C LEU A 476 -8.10 22.06 -1.64
N GLU A 477 -7.91 21.99 -0.33
CA GLU A 477 -8.99 22.10 0.64
C GLU A 477 -8.78 23.31 1.54
N LEU A 478 -9.90 23.96 1.87
CA LEU A 478 -9.98 25.10 2.78
C LEU A 478 -11.08 24.86 3.82
N ASP A 479 -10.91 25.29 5.07
CA ASP A 479 -11.98 25.29 6.07
C ASP A 479 -12.93 26.50 5.90
N ASP A 480 -13.91 26.63 6.79
CA ASP A 480 -14.92 27.69 6.75
C ASP A 480 -14.49 29.01 7.44
N GLY A 481 -13.21 29.11 7.85
CA GLY A 481 -12.69 30.29 8.56
C GLY A 481 -13.13 30.39 10.03
N ASN A 482 -13.81 29.36 10.55
CA ASN A 482 -14.23 29.26 11.96
C ASN A 482 -13.85 27.90 12.58
N GLY A 483 -12.85 27.23 12.02
CA GLY A 483 -12.39 25.92 12.48
C GLY A 483 -13.34 24.76 12.18
N GLY A 484 -14.26 24.93 11.23
CA GLY A 484 -15.15 23.88 10.74
C GLY A 484 -14.48 22.87 9.82
N GLN A 485 -15.28 22.16 9.02
CA GLN A 485 -14.78 21.10 8.13
C GLN A 485 -14.09 21.67 6.88
N PHE A 486 -13.02 20.99 6.44
CA PHE A 486 -12.38 21.25 5.17
C PHE A 486 -13.30 20.91 4.00
N ARG A 487 -13.30 21.76 2.96
CA ARG A 487 -14.02 21.57 1.70
C ARG A 487 -13.06 21.72 0.53
N GLU A 488 -13.30 20.95 -0.53
CA GLU A 488 -12.52 21.04 -1.77
C GLU A 488 -12.88 22.36 -2.48
N VAL A 489 -11.89 23.21 -2.65
CA VAL A 489 -12.03 24.51 -3.33
C VAL A 489 -11.36 24.52 -4.70
N TYR A 490 -10.48 23.55 -4.98
CA TYR A 490 -9.86 23.39 -6.29
C TYR A 490 -9.44 21.94 -6.57
N VAL A 491 -9.64 21.50 -7.81
CA VAL A 491 -9.17 20.23 -8.37
C VAL A 491 -8.63 20.47 -9.77
N GLY A 492 -7.34 20.22 -10.00
CA GLY A 492 -6.73 20.45 -11.31
C GLY A 492 -5.20 20.30 -11.33
N THR A 493 -4.58 20.58 -12.47
CA THR A 493 -3.13 20.38 -12.70
C THR A 493 -2.25 21.54 -12.28
N GLU A 494 -2.83 22.75 -12.18
CA GLU A 494 -2.10 23.95 -11.78
C GLU A 494 -1.58 23.84 -10.34
N MET A 495 -0.44 24.47 -10.12
CA MET A 495 0.30 24.52 -8.86
C MET A 495 0.02 25.79 -8.05
N ILE A 496 -0.87 26.63 -8.54
CA ILE A 496 -1.30 27.87 -7.90
C ILE A 496 -2.82 28.02 -8.06
N CYS A 497 -3.49 28.46 -7.00
CA CYS A 497 -4.93 28.69 -7.00
C CYS A 497 -5.27 29.90 -6.13
N THR A 498 -6.17 30.76 -6.61
CA THR A 498 -6.76 31.85 -5.82
C THR A 498 -8.19 31.48 -5.47
N VAL A 499 -8.50 31.55 -4.19
CA VAL A 499 -9.83 31.31 -3.63
C VAL A 499 -10.43 32.65 -3.25
N ASP A 500 -11.48 33.07 -3.94
CA ASP A 500 -12.23 34.30 -3.67
C ASP A 500 -13.47 34.02 -2.82
N GLY A 501 -14.06 35.06 -2.23
CA GLY A 501 -15.30 34.94 -1.44
C GLY A 501 -15.09 34.50 0.01
N LEU A 502 -13.87 34.64 0.53
CA LEU A 502 -13.52 34.41 1.93
C LEU A 502 -13.97 35.52 2.88
N HIS A 503 -14.52 35.16 4.04
CA HIS A 503 -14.90 36.11 5.07
C HIS A 503 -13.72 37.01 5.47
N PHE A 504 -14.02 38.30 5.63
CA PHE A 504 -13.08 39.31 6.10
C PHE A 504 -12.62 39.00 7.53
N ASN A 505 -11.39 39.42 7.87
CA ASN A 505 -10.76 39.23 9.17
C ASN A 505 -10.97 37.83 9.77
N SER A 506 -10.85 36.80 8.94
CA SER A 506 -11.09 35.41 9.31
C SER A 506 -9.85 34.58 9.06
N ALA A 507 -9.56 33.65 9.97
CA ALA A 507 -8.42 32.74 9.87
C ALA A 507 -8.85 31.43 9.20
N TYR A 508 -8.34 31.20 8.00
CA TYR A 508 -8.60 30.02 7.19
C TYR A 508 -7.46 29.01 7.28
N LYS A 509 -7.79 27.74 7.42
CA LYS A 509 -6.85 26.62 7.32
C LYS A 509 -6.92 26.03 5.92
N SER A 510 -5.76 25.79 5.31
CA SER A 510 -5.66 25.23 3.98
C SER A 510 -4.68 24.04 3.93
N ARG A 511 -4.93 23.10 3.03
CA ARG A 511 -4.05 21.94 2.78
C ARG A 511 -4.25 21.43 1.36
N VAL A 512 -3.18 20.89 0.76
CA VAL A 512 -3.21 20.37 -0.61
C VAL A 512 -2.73 18.93 -0.67
N LYS A 513 -3.32 18.09 -1.51
CA LYS A 513 -2.87 16.71 -1.80
C LYS A 513 -2.72 16.51 -3.30
N ALA A 514 -1.81 15.65 -3.72
CA ALA A 514 -1.62 15.27 -5.12
C ALA A 514 -2.29 13.92 -5.41
N TYR A 515 -2.73 13.70 -6.65
CA TYR A 515 -3.29 12.43 -7.08
C TYR A 515 -2.71 11.97 -8.43
N ASN A 516 -2.73 10.67 -8.66
CA ASN A 516 -2.46 10.04 -9.95
C ASN A 516 -3.37 8.82 -10.15
N SER A 517 -3.19 8.10 -11.25
CA SER A 517 -3.90 6.84 -11.56
C SER A 517 -3.80 5.76 -10.47
N SER A 518 -2.79 5.79 -9.60
CA SER A 518 -2.64 4.87 -8.47
C SER A 518 -3.42 5.30 -7.22
N GLY A 519 -3.94 6.54 -7.18
CA GLY A 519 -4.75 7.06 -6.09
C GLY A 519 -4.27 8.42 -5.57
N VAL A 520 -4.75 8.77 -4.37
CA VAL A 520 -4.52 10.08 -3.75
C VAL A 520 -3.41 10.00 -2.70
N GLY A 521 -2.47 10.92 -2.77
CA GLY A 521 -1.35 11.07 -1.84
C GLY A 521 -1.75 11.70 -0.50
N GLN A 522 -0.75 11.88 0.36
CA GLN A 522 -0.94 12.56 1.64
C GLN A 522 -1.13 14.07 1.46
N TYR A 523 -1.78 14.71 2.44
CA TYR A 523 -1.89 16.17 2.49
C TYR A 523 -0.54 16.82 2.82
N SER A 524 -0.35 18.03 2.31
CA SER A 524 0.65 18.98 2.76
C SER A 524 0.47 19.29 4.25
N LYS A 525 1.46 19.99 4.82
CA LYS A 525 1.23 20.69 6.09
C LYS A 525 0.07 21.66 5.94
N THR A 526 -0.74 21.79 6.99
CA THR A 526 -1.81 22.79 7.03
C THR A 526 -1.21 24.17 7.16
N LEU A 527 -1.59 25.08 6.27
CA LEU A 527 -1.25 26.50 6.34
C LEU A 527 -2.44 27.25 6.93
N VAL A 528 -2.17 28.15 7.88
CA VAL A 528 -3.16 29.08 8.42
C VAL A 528 -2.93 30.43 7.77
N MET A 529 -3.97 30.99 7.16
CA MET A 529 -3.94 32.28 6.47
C MET A 529 -5.02 33.17 7.07
N GLN A 530 -4.71 34.45 7.25
CA GLN A 530 -5.68 35.42 7.74
C GLN A 530 -6.01 36.40 6.64
N THR A 531 -7.29 36.54 6.30
CA THR A 531 -7.76 37.59 5.39
C THR A 531 -7.55 38.94 6.08
N SER A 532 -7.06 39.93 5.31
CA SER A 532 -6.61 41.20 5.89
C SER A 532 -7.75 42.00 6.53
N GLU A 533 -7.40 42.76 7.57
CA GLU A 533 -8.24 43.85 8.07
C GLU A 533 -8.28 44.96 7.01
N MET A 534 -9.48 45.43 6.70
CA MET A 534 -9.67 46.46 5.70
C MET A 534 -9.13 47.80 6.22
N SER A 535 -8.00 48.27 5.68
CA SER A 535 -7.63 49.68 5.76
C SER A 535 -6.70 50.13 4.60
N PRO A 536 -7.05 51.20 3.87
CA PRO A 536 -6.08 52.13 3.33
C PRO A 536 -5.77 53.22 4.38
N PRO A 537 -4.57 53.84 4.34
CA PRO A 537 -4.15 54.79 5.37
C PRO A 537 -4.97 56.07 5.25
N SER A 538 -5.78 56.40 6.26
CA SER A 538 -6.28 57.75 6.47
C SER A 538 -5.79 58.27 7.81
N TYR A 539 -5.18 59.45 7.77
CA TYR A 539 -4.62 60.13 8.92
C TYR A 539 -5.73 60.47 9.92
N GLY A 540 -5.65 59.93 11.15
CA GLY A 540 -6.25 60.58 12.32
C GLY A 540 -7.36 59.87 13.08
N SER A 541 -7.64 58.57 12.87
CA SER A 541 -8.54 57.81 13.76
C SER A 541 -7.82 56.63 14.43
N ASN A 542 -7.86 56.58 15.76
CA ASN A 542 -7.24 55.53 16.58
C ASN A 542 -8.19 54.34 16.83
N THR A 543 -9.32 54.25 16.12
CA THR A 543 -10.28 53.16 16.24
C THR A 543 -10.16 52.23 15.03
N LEU A 544 -9.46 51.10 15.19
CA LEU A 544 -9.39 50.01 14.22
C LEU A 544 -10.75 49.28 14.19
N ALA A 545 -11.72 49.83 13.45
CA ALA A 545 -12.95 49.11 13.11
C ALA A 545 -12.81 48.55 11.70
N ALA A 546 -13.02 47.24 11.52
CA ALA A 546 -13.05 46.60 10.22
C ALA A 546 -14.23 47.18 9.41
N VAL A 547 -13.93 47.85 8.31
CA VAL A 547 -14.97 48.51 7.51
C VAL A 547 -15.13 47.85 6.15
N ALA A 548 -16.35 47.52 5.74
CA ALA A 548 -16.59 46.86 4.45
C ALA A 548 -16.76 47.88 3.31
N TRP A 549 -15.92 47.79 2.28
CA TRP A 549 -16.12 48.50 1.01
C TRP A 549 -16.82 47.61 0.00
N PHE A 550 -17.86 48.14 -0.61
CA PHE A 550 -18.62 47.47 -1.65
C PHE A 550 -19.26 48.51 -2.57
N THR A 551 -19.63 48.09 -3.78
CA THR A 551 -20.36 48.89 -4.76
C THR A 551 -21.64 48.18 -5.16
N PHE A 552 -22.53 48.83 -5.90
CA PHE A 552 -23.66 48.13 -6.52
C PHE A 552 -23.16 47.12 -7.55
N ASP A 553 -23.78 45.94 -7.57
CA ASP A 553 -23.41 44.86 -8.48
C ASP A 553 -24.06 45.03 -9.87
N PRO A 554 -23.29 45.32 -10.92
CA PRO A 554 -23.84 45.43 -12.27
C PRO A 554 -24.32 44.08 -12.82
N ALA A 555 -23.73 42.97 -12.37
CA ALA A 555 -24.04 41.64 -12.89
C ALA A 555 -25.42 41.16 -12.45
N SER A 556 -25.86 41.56 -11.25
CA SER A 556 -27.18 41.22 -10.73
C SER A 556 -28.23 42.31 -10.91
N ALA A 557 -27.89 43.50 -11.41
CA ALA A 557 -28.86 44.59 -11.62
C ALA A 557 -29.90 44.29 -12.72
N HIS A 558 -31.13 44.76 -12.54
CA HIS A 558 -32.16 44.73 -13.59
C HIS A 558 -31.77 45.67 -14.75
N PRO A 559 -32.10 45.38 -16.03
CA PRO A 559 -31.74 46.23 -17.18
C PRO A 559 -32.18 47.71 -17.10
N ASP A 560 -33.24 48.00 -16.34
CA ASP A 560 -33.71 49.37 -16.11
C ASP A 560 -32.83 50.15 -15.12
N ILE A 561 -31.99 49.49 -14.34
CA ILE A 561 -31.07 50.11 -13.39
C ILE A 561 -29.90 50.73 -14.17
N ILE A 562 -29.57 51.97 -13.83
CA ILE A 562 -28.41 52.70 -14.35
C ILE A 562 -27.44 52.92 -13.19
N LEU A 563 -26.25 52.37 -13.33
CA LEU A 563 -25.13 52.58 -12.42
C LEU A 563 -24.15 53.59 -13.02
N SER A 564 -23.62 54.47 -12.17
CA SER A 564 -22.62 55.47 -12.51
C SER A 564 -21.68 55.71 -11.34
N ASN A 565 -20.66 56.55 -11.53
CA ASN A 565 -19.67 56.86 -10.49
C ASN A 565 -19.02 55.60 -9.91
N ASP A 566 -18.40 54.79 -10.77
CA ASP A 566 -17.79 53.50 -10.42
C ASP A 566 -18.74 52.54 -9.67
N ASN A 567 -20.01 52.52 -10.10
CA ASN A 567 -21.10 51.74 -9.51
C ASN A 567 -21.46 52.13 -8.07
N LEU A 568 -21.14 53.36 -7.65
CA LEU A 568 -21.56 53.91 -6.35
C LEU A 568 -22.88 54.68 -6.45
N THR A 569 -23.25 55.19 -7.62
CA THR A 569 -24.49 55.95 -7.81
C THR A 569 -25.48 55.17 -8.64
N VAL A 570 -26.72 55.07 -8.17
CA VAL A 570 -27.80 54.33 -8.81
C VAL A 570 -29.01 55.21 -9.10
N THR A 571 -29.58 55.02 -10.30
CA THR A 571 -30.91 55.51 -10.72
C THR A 571 -31.60 54.42 -11.56
N CYS A 572 -32.85 54.62 -11.95
CA CYS A 572 -33.59 53.68 -12.79
C CYS A 572 -34.21 54.40 -14.01
N ASN A 573 -34.55 53.69 -15.08
CA ASN A 573 -35.32 54.20 -16.22
C ASN A 573 -36.83 53.92 -16.10
N SER A 574 -37.21 52.93 -15.30
CA SER A 574 -38.60 52.49 -15.12
C SER A 574 -39.36 53.37 -14.13
N TYR A 575 -40.69 53.45 -14.33
CA TYR A 575 -41.60 54.02 -13.33
C TYR A 575 -41.87 53.05 -12.17
N ASP A 576 -41.71 51.75 -12.41
CA ASP A 576 -41.82 50.72 -11.40
C ASP A 576 -40.55 50.64 -10.54
N ASP A 577 -40.69 50.14 -9.32
CA ASP A 577 -39.57 49.88 -8.43
C ASP A 577 -38.68 48.75 -8.97
N ARG A 578 -37.37 48.95 -8.87
CA ARG A 578 -36.36 47.94 -9.20
C ARG A 578 -35.37 47.80 -8.06
N VAL A 579 -35.13 46.57 -7.61
CA VAL A 579 -34.11 46.26 -6.60
C VAL A 579 -32.74 46.17 -7.25
N VAL A 580 -31.76 46.80 -6.63
CA VAL A 580 -30.33 46.55 -6.86
C VAL A 580 -29.67 46.16 -5.55
N MET A 581 -28.66 45.29 -5.63
CA MET A 581 -27.90 44.82 -4.48
C MET A 581 -26.42 45.24 -4.59
N GLY A 582 -25.73 45.24 -3.46
CA GLY A 582 -24.28 45.34 -3.40
C GLY A 582 -23.59 44.08 -3.94
N ASN A 583 -22.35 44.22 -4.39
CA ASN A 583 -21.51 43.12 -4.89
C ASN A 583 -20.91 42.23 -3.79
N THR A 584 -21.12 42.60 -2.52
CA THR A 584 -20.57 41.92 -1.36
C THR A 584 -21.71 41.57 -0.41
N GLY A 585 -21.80 40.31 -0.02
CA GLY A 585 -22.73 39.86 1.02
C GLY A 585 -22.04 39.63 2.36
N PHE A 586 -22.76 39.90 3.43
CA PHE A 586 -22.32 39.80 4.81
C PHE A 586 -23.06 38.68 5.51
N SER A 587 -22.39 37.94 6.39
CA SER A 587 -23.02 36.89 7.21
C SER A 587 -22.52 36.86 8.66
N ARG A 588 -21.63 37.78 9.01
CA ARG A 588 -20.94 37.87 10.31
C ARG A 588 -20.33 39.24 10.50
N GLY A 589 -20.13 39.66 11.75
CA GLY A 589 -19.58 40.97 12.12
C GLY A 589 -20.64 42.07 12.24
N VAL A 590 -20.18 43.31 12.42
CA VAL A 590 -21.04 44.51 12.46
C VAL A 590 -20.65 45.41 11.30
N HIS A 591 -21.63 45.80 10.48
CA HIS A 591 -21.42 46.55 9.25
C HIS A 591 -22.32 47.79 9.23
N TYR A 592 -21.78 48.89 8.72
CA TYR A 592 -22.49 50.14 8.55
C TYR A 592 -22.19 50.75 7.17
N TRP A 593 -23.21 51.29 6.52
CA TRP A 593 -23.07 52.05 5.29
C TRP A 593 -24.18 53.10 5.18
N GLU A 594 -23.95 54.09 4.34
CA GLU A 594 -24.87 55.19 4.11
C GLU A 594 -25.22 55.36 2.64
N MET A 595 -26.36 55.99 2.38
CA MET A 595 -26.88 56.25 1.06
C MET A 595 -27.43 57.68 1.02
N THR A 596 -26.81 58.55 0.22
CA THR A 596 -27.22 59.96 0.08
C THR A 596 -28.23 60.11 -1.04
N ILE A 597 -29.31 60.86 -0.79
CA ILE A 597 -30.37 61.13 -1.77
C ILE A 597 -29.96 62.27 -2.71
N ASP A 598 -29.56 61.94 -3.93
CA ASP A 598 -29.15 62.93 -4.95
C ASP A 598 -30.35 63.62 -5.62
N ARG A 599 -31.42 62.84 -5.85
CA ARG A 599 -32.67 63.27 -6.48
C ARG A 599 -33.83 62.48 -5.90
N TYR A 600 -34.94 63.16 -5.60
CA TYR A 600 -36.19 62.55 -5.17
C TYR A 600 -37.36 63.49 -5.53
N ASP A 601 -38.17 63.08 -6.51
CA ASP A 601 -39.33 63.86 -7.00
C ASP A 601 -40.68 63.35 -6.44
N ASN A 602 -40.64 62.76 -5.24
CA ASN A 602 -41.77 62.46 -4.36
C ASN A 602 -42.77 61.37 -4.79
N HIS A 603 -42.54 60.60 -5.86
CA HIS A 603 -43.38 59.46 -6.24
C HIS A 603 -42.63 58.48 -7.17
N PRO A 604 -42.77 57.15 -6.96
CA PRO A 604 -42.85 56.38 -5.70
C PRO A 604 -41.67 56.56 -4.74
N ASP A 605 -41.88 56.06 -3.53
CA ASP A 605 -40.96 56.14 -2.40
C ASP A 605 -39.88 55.04 -2.46
N PRO A 606 -38.60 55.37 -2.29
CA PRO A 606 -37.54 54.37 -2.27
C PRO A 606 -37.56 53.54 -0.98
N ALA A 607 -36.96 52.35 -1.05
CA ALA A 607 -36.77 51.48 0.11
C ALA A 607 -35.32 51.00 0.24
N PHE A 608 -34.79 51.05 1.45
CA PHE A 608 -33.38 50.80 1.79
C PHE A 608 -33.30 49.62 2.75
N GLY A 609 -32.33 48.73 2.59
CA GLY A 609 -32.26 47.56 3.46
C GLY A 609 -31.23 46.53 3.06
N ILE A 610 -31.59 45.29 3.36
CA ILE A 610 -30.79 44.10 3.06
C ILE A 610 -31.64 43.05 2.35
N ALA A 611 -31.01 42.21 1.53
CA ALA A 611 -31.69 41.17 0.77
C ALA A 611 -30.86 39.89 0.68
N ARG A 612 -31.53 38.77 0.43
CA ARG A 612 -30.89 37.52 -0.01
C ARG A 612 -30.62 37.57 -1.52
N ALA A 613 -29.67 36.77 -1.99
CA ALA A 613 -29.24 36.77 -3.39
C ALA A 613 -30.36 36.50 -4.41
N ASP A 614 -31.42 35.80 -3.99
CA ASP A 614 -32.57 35.39 -4.80
C ASP A 614 -33.83 36.26 -4.60
N VAL A 615 -33.68 37.48 -4.07
CA VAL A 615 -34.73 38.50 -3.93
C VAL A 615 -35.39 38.85 -5.27
N MET A 616 -36.70 39.14 -5.26
CA MET A 616 -37.41 39.62 -6.45
C MET A 616 -36.95 41.03 -6.83
N LYS A 617 -36.51 41.20 -8.09
CA LYS A 617 -35.92 42.46 -8.57
C LYS A 617 -36.93 43.45 -9.16
N ASP A 618 -38.12 42.97 -9.52
CA ASP A 618 -39.16 43.74 -10.22
C ASP A 618 -40.23 44.30 -9.29
N VAL A 619 -39.96 44.32 -7.99
CA VAL A 619 -40.87 44.79 -6.94
C VAL A 619 -40.11 45.68 -5.95
N MET A 620 -40.82 46.46 -5.14
CA MET A 620 -40.25 47.21 -4.04
C MET A 620 -39.60 46.28 -3.01
N LEU A 621 -38.44 46.69 -2.48
CA LEU A 621 -37.68 45.95 -1.47
C LEU A 621 -38.53 45.77 -0.20
N GLY A 622 -38.58 44.53 0.31
CA GLY A 622 -39.40 44.14 1.47
C GLY A 622 -40.81 43.63 1.13
N LYS A 623 -41.23 43.66 -0.15
CA LYS A 623 -42.49 43.02 -0.57
C LYS A 623 -42.43 41.49 -0.57
N ASP A 624 -41.25 40.91 -0.65
CA ASP A 624 -41.05 39.46 -0.54
C ASP A 624 -40.50 39.06 0.82
N ASP A 625 -40.40 37.75 1.06
CA ASP A 625 -39.86 37.15 2.27
C ASP A 625 -38.32 37.09 2.29
N LYS A 626 -37.65 37.73 1.32
CA LYS A 626 -36.21 37.67 1.10
C LYS A 626 -35.50 39.00 1.33
N ALA A 627 -36.26 40.05 1.63
CA ALA A 627 -35.75 41.38 1.90
C ALA A 627 -36.31 41.97 3.20
N TRP A 628 -35.46 42.74 3.88
CA TRP A 628 -35.76 43.46 5.11
C TRP A 628 -35.40 44.92 4.87
N ALA A 629 -36.39 45.79 4.86
CA ALA A 629 -36.20 47.16 4.39
C ALA A 629 -36.94 48.19 5.23
N MET A 630 -36.52 49.44 5.08
CA MET A 630 -37.27 50.63 5.44
C MET A 630 -37.62 51.38 4.15
N TYR A 631 -38.91 51.56 3.89
CA TYR A 631 -39.36 52.47 2.83
C TYR A 631 -39.76 53.82 3.45
N VAL A 632 -39.52 54.90 2.70
CA VAL A 632 -39.54 56.24 3.27
C VAL A 632 -40.08 57.26 2.28
N ASP A 633 -41.08 58.02 2.72
CA ASP A 633 -41.65 59.16 2.01
C ASP A 633 -40.99 60.48 2.49
N ASN A 634 -41.49 61.64 2.06
CA ASN A 634 -40.96 62.95 2.47
C ASN A 634 -41.12 63.28 3.96
N ASN A 635 -42.05 62.62 4.65
CA ASN A 635 -42.45 62.95 6.00
C ASN A 635 -42.21 61.80 6.98
N ARG A 636 -42.16 60.55 6.52
CA ARG A 636 -42.30 59.35 7.35
C ARG A 636 -41.58 58.15 6.77
N SER A 637 -41.20 57.25 7.67
CA SER A 637 -40.60 55.95 7.36
C SER A 637 -41.41 54.80 7.97
N TRP A 638 -41.25 53.61 7.39
CA TRP A 638 -41.84 52.36 7.88
C TRP A 638 -40.91 51.20 7.56
N PHE A 639 -40.93 50.18 8.41
CA PHE A 639 -40.27 48.92 8.12
C PHE A 639 -41.16 48.03 7.26
N MET A 640 -40.55 47.30 6.33
CA MET A 640 -41.23 46.38 5.42
C MET A 640 -40.47 45.04 5.30
N HIS A 641 -41.21 43.96 5.46
CA HIS A 641 -40.76 42.60 5.18
C HIS A 641 -41.97 41.73 4.85
N ASN A 642 -41.88 40.88 3.82
CA ASN A 642 -42.96 40.01 3.36
C ASN A 642 -44.29 40.75 3.14
N ASN A 643 -44.22 41.92 2.51
CA ASN A 643 -45.36 42.80 2.23
C ASN A 643 -46.14 43.27 3.49
N SER A 644 -45.53 43.13 4.67
CA SER A 644 -46.07 43.60 5.95
C SER A 644 -45.33 44.86 6.37
N HIS A 645 -46.09 45.85 6.87
CA HIS A 645 -45.57 47.17 7.23
C HIS A 645 -45.70 47.38 8.74
N THR A 646 -44.63 47.82 9.40
CA THR A 646 -44.61 48.06 10.85
C THR A 646 -43.90 49.37 11.20
N ASN A 647 -44.08 49.82 12.45
CA ASN A 647 -43.30 50.89 13.08
C ASN A 647 -43.18 52.18 12.26
N ARG A 648 -44.32 52.80 11.96
CA ARG A 648 -44.35 54.14 11.38
C ARG A 648 -43.62 55.14 12.28
N THR A 649 -42.65 55.85 11.71
CA THR A 649 -41.86 56.87 12.39
C THR A 649 -41.93 58.18 11.60
N ASP A 650 -42.02 59.31 12.30
CA ASP A 650 -41.96 60.63 11.68
C ASP A 650 -40.49 60.99 11.40
N GLY A 651 -40.23 61.60 10.25
CA GLY A 651 -38.88 61.79 9.71
C GLY A 651 -38.75 61.11 8.35
N GLY A 652 -38.83 61.91 7.29
CA GLY A 652 -38.73 61.44 5.91
C GLY A 652 -37.45 61.92 5.22
N ILE A 653 -37.37 61.67 3.92
CA ILE A 653 -36.21 62.05 3.11
C ILE A 653 -36.49 63.26 2.22
N SER A 654 -35.43 64.02 1.93
CA SER A 654 -35.41 65.05 0.89
C SER A 654 -34.07 64.97 0.14
N LYS A 655 -33.94 65.70 -0.96
CA LYS A 655 -32.63 65.84 -1.63
C LYS A 655 -31.56 66.31 -0.63
N GLY A 656 -30.45 65.58 -0.58
CA GLY A 656 -29.34 65.80 0.34
C GLY A 656 -29.45 65.08 1.69
N ALA A 657 -30.55 64.36 1.96
CA ALA A 657 -30.66 63.51 3.15
C ALA A 657 -29.78 62.27 3.01
N THR A 658 -29.37 61.71 4.15
CA THR A 658 -28.56 60.48 4.22
C THR A 658 -29.33 59.39 4.94
N VAL A 659 -29.41 58.20 4.35
CA VAL A 659 -30.00 57.00 4.94
C VAL A 659 -28.89 56.04 5.35
N GLY A 660 -28.73 55.81 6.65
CA GLY A 660 -27.77 54.85 7.21
C GLY A 660 -28.41 53.50 7.47
N VAL A 661 -27.67 52.42 7.23
CA VAL A 661 -28.09 51.04 7.51
C VAL A 661 -27.02 50.36 8.36
N LEU A 662 -27.39 49.87 9.54
CA LEU A 662 -26.50 49.16 10.46
C LEU A 662 -26.97 47.72 10.63
N LEU A 663 -26.11 46.78 10.28
CA LEU A 663 -26.34 45.33 10.37
C LEU A 663 -25.36 44.71 11.38
N ASP A 664 -25.88 44.21 12.49
CA ASP A 664 -25.09 43.56 13.55
C ASP A 664 -25.47 42.07 13.62
N PHE A 665 -24.60 41.21 13.09
CA PHE A 665 -24.80 39.75 13.15
C PHE A 665 -24.51 39.16 14.53
N THR A 666 -23.74 39.84 15.38
CA THR A 666 -23.45 39.39 16.74
C THR A 666 -24.73 39.43 17.58
N ARG A 667 -25.57 40.45 17.37
CA ARG A 667 -26.89 40.58 18.01
C ARG A 667 -28.04 40.11 17.11
N GLY A 668 -27.78 39.87 15.83
CA GLY A 668 -28.77 39.50 14.81
C GLY A 668 -29.78 40.62 14.53
N ILE A 669 -29.36 41.89 14.53
CA ILE A 669 -30.27 43.05 14.41
C ILE A 669 -29.97 43.92 13.19
N LEU A 670 -31.00 44.63 12.69
CA LEU A 670 -30.92 45.66 11.66
C LEU A 670 -31.49 46.98 12.18
N LEU A 671 -30.77 48.08 11.96
CA LEU A 671 -31.16 49.44 12.29
C LEU A 671 -31.10 50.34 11.05
N PHE A 672 -31.96 51.37 11.05
CA PHE A 672 -31.99 52.41 10.03
C PHE A 672 -31.85 53.78 10.65
N LEU A 673 -31.12 54.66 9.97
CA LEU A 673 -30.91 56.04 10.35
C LEU A 673 -31.27 56.96 9.21
N ILE A 674 -31.81 58.14 9.52
CA ILE A 674 -31.96 59.25 8.59
C ILE A 674 -31.26 60.45 9.20
N ASN A 675 -30.25 60.99 8.54
CA ASN A 675 -29.42 62.11 9.01
C ASN A 675 -28.91 61.88 10.45
N ASP A 676 -28.29 60.73 10.69
CA ASP A 676 -27.77 60.29 12.00
C ASP A 676 -28.81 60.07 13.11
N GLU A 677 -30.10 60.22 12.82
CA GLU A 677 -31.19 59.91 13.75
C GLU A 677 -31.79 58.54 13.48
N GLN A 678 -31.78 57.67 14.49
CA GLN A 678 -32.37 56.33 14.41
C GLN A 678 -33.88 56.42 14.13
N GLN A 679 -34.31 55.71 13.10
CA GLN A 679 -35.71 55.59 12.75
C GLN A 679 -36.34 54.42 13.52
N GLY A 680 -37.27 54.72 14.42
CA GLY A 680 -38.01 53.72 15.18
C GLY A 680 -37.15 52.89 16.16
N PRO A 681 -37.70 51.79 16.71
CA PRO A 681 -36.92 50.82 17.49
C PRO A 681 -36.03 49.96 16.58
N VAL A 682 -35.40 48.91 17.14
CA VAL A 682 -34.72 47.88 16.33
C VAL A 682 -35.67 47.36 15.25
N ALA A 683 -35.27 47.50 13.98
CA ALA A 683 -36.18 47.26 12.85
C ALA A 683 -36.48 45.77 12.67
N PHE A 684 -35.43 44.95 12.72
CA PHE A 684 -35.53 43.50 12.62
C PHE A 684 -34.54 42.83 13.56
N ASN A 685 -34.91 41.66 14.05
CA ASN A 685 -34.10 40.82 14.94
C ASN A 685 -34.02 39.39 14.37
N THR A 686 -33.14 38.57 14.96
CA THR A 686 -32.95 37.16 14.57
C THR A 686 -32.52 37.02 13.09
N LEU A 687 -31.68 37.94 12.62
CA LEU A 687 -31.12 37.88 11.27
C LEU A 687 -29.97 36.88 11.21
N GLU A 688 -30.22 35.75 10.54
CA GLU A 688 -29.24 34.70 10.29
C GLU A 688 -29.08 34.43 8.79
N GLY A 689 -27.86 34.15 8.34
CA GLY A 689 -27.55 33.86 6.95
C GLY A 689 -26.74 34.95 6.26
N MET A 690 -26.64 34.89 4.93
CA MET A 690 -25.91 35.86 4.11
C MET A 690 -26.87 36.90 3.53
N TYR A 691 -26.56 38.17 3.75
CA TYR A 691 -27.36 39.32 3.33
C TYR A 691 -26.51 40.32 2.54
N TYR A 692 -27.10 40.87 1.49
CA TYR A 692 -26.49 41.90 0.65
C TYR A 692 -27.15 43.24 0.96
N PRO A 693 -26.40 44.36 1.05
CA PRO A 693 -26.97 45.70 1.01
C PRO A 693 -27.87 45.86 -0.21
N ALA A 694 -29.06 46.40 -0.03
CA ALA A 694 -30.04 46.48 -1.09
C ALA A 694 -30.85 47.79 -1.04
N ILE A 695 -31.27 48.25 -2.21
CA ILE A 695 -32.16 49.39 -2.39
C ILE A 695 -33.15 49.09 -3.51
N SER A 696 -34.41 49.50 -3.35
CA SER A 696 -35.34 49.62 -4.47
C SER A 696 -35.68 51.07 -4.75
N LEU A 697 -35.65 51.43 -6.02
CA LEU A 697 -35.94 52.78 -6.49
C LEU A 697 -36.50 52.76 -7.91
N ASN A 698 -37.02 53.90 -8.36
CA ASN A 698 -37.49 54.11 -9.72
C ASN A 698 -36.82 55.33 -10.36
N ARG A 699 -37.25 55.72 -11.57
CA ARG A 699 -36.67 56.84 -12.32
C ARG A 699 -36.64 58.20 -11.64
N ASN A 700 -37.53 58.44 -10.69
CA ASN A 700 -37.65 59.72 -9.99
C ASN A 700 -36.70 59.82 -8.80
N VAL A 701 -35.91 58.76 -8.53
CA VAL A 701 -34.98 58.70 -7.41
C VAL A 701 -33.56 58.42 -7.92
N GLN A 702 -32.58 59.10 -7.34
CA GLN A 702 -31.16 58.79 -7.52
C GLN A 702 -30.46 58.84 -6.17
N VAL A 703 -29.61 57.86 -5.93
CA VAL A 703 -28.91 57.67 -4.64
C VAL A 703 -27.45 57.35 -4.88
N THR A 704 -26.57 57.88 -4.03
CA THR A 704 -25.15 57.55 -3.99
C THR A 704 -24.80 56.79 -2.71
N LEU A 705 -24.14 55.63 -2.85
CA LEU A 705 -23.67 54.76 -1.79
C LEU A 705 -22.35 55.24 -1.20
N HIS A 706 -22.26 55.21 0.12
CA HIS A 706 -21.07 55.43 0.93
C HIS A 706 -20.80 54.17 1.74
N SER A 707 -19.95 53.30 1.20
CA SER A 707 -19.40 52.14 1.92
C SER A 707 -18.06 52.50 2.57
N GLY A 708 -17.48 51.59 3.35
CA GLY A 708 -16.22 51.91 4.04
C GLY A 708 -16.37 52.92 5.19
N LEU A 709 -17.57 53.04 5.78
CA LEU A 709 -17.82 53.91 6.95
C LEU A 709 -17.67 53.19 8.30
N PRO A 710 -16.97 53.81 9.28
CA PRO A 710 -16.86 53.22 10.61
C PRO A 710 -18.24 53.08 11.27
N ILE A 711 -18.34 52.18 12.24
CA ILE A 711 -19.55 52.04 13.05
C ILE A 711 -19.80 53.38 13.77
N PRO A 712 -21.01 53.95 13.73
CA PRO A 712 -21.30 55.22 14.37
C PRO A 712 -21.00 55.22 15.87
N ASP A 713 -20.43 56.31 16.38
CA ASP A 713 -19.98 56.42 17.79
C ASP A 713 -21.10 56.23 18.83
N PHE A 714 -22.36 56.49 18.46
CA PHE A 714 -23.52 56.26 19.33
C PHE A 714 -23.83 54.76 19.52
N TYR A 715 -23.28 53.89 18.66
CA TYR A 715 -23.55 52.46 18.66
C TYR A 715 -22.34 51.66 19.17
N THR A 716 -22.47 51.06 20.34
CA THR A 716 -21.49 50.10 20.87
C THR A 716 -21.85 48.67 20.46
N PRO A 717 -21.02 47.98 19.65
CA PRO A 717 -21.20 46.58 19.30
C PRO A 717 -21.35 45.69 20.54
N GLY A 718 -22.09 44.59 20.45
CA GLY A 718 -22.07 43.57 21.50
C GLY A 718 -20.71 42.89 21.54
N GLU A 719 -20.12 42.73 22.73
CA GLU A 719 -19.01 41.79 22.89
C GLU A 719 -19.54 40.39 22.53
N SER A 720 -18.90 39.72 21.57
CA SER A 720 -19.15 38.29 21.41
C SER A 720 -18.63 37.60 22.66
N GLU A 721 -19.45 36.82 23.37
CA GLU A 721 -18.94 35.84 24.33
C GLU A 721 -18.07 34.85 23.56
N ALA A 722 -16.77 35.18 23.43
CA ALA A 722 -15.77 34.25 22.96
C ALA A 722 -15.77 33.11 23.97
N ALA A 723 -16.14 31.92 23.49
CA ALA A 723 -16.19 30.69 24.26
C ALA A 723 -14.93 30.57 25.13
N ALA A 724 -15.13 30.76 26.43
CA ALA A 724 -14.24 30.21 27.43
C ALA A 724 -14.28 28.68 27.30
N SER A 725 -13.11 28.05 27.51
CA SER A 725 -12.91 26.58 27.59
C SER A 725 -12.82 25.90 26.21
N VAL A 726 -11.84 25.05 25.89
CA VAL A 726 -11.26 23.93 26.66
C VAL A 726 -9.81 23.64 26.20
N CYS A 727 -9.04 23.09 27.13
CA CYS A 727 -7.67 22.54 27.08
C CYS A 727 -7.20 21.79 25.81
#